data_AF-A0A371WU45-F1
#
_entry.id   AF-A0A371WU45-F1
#
_cell.length_a   1.000
_cell.length_b   1.000
_cell.length_c   1.000
_cell.angle_alpha   90.00
_cell.angle_beta   90.00
_cell.angle_gamma   90.00
#
_symmetry.space_group_name_H-M   'P 1'
#
loop_
_entity.id
_entity.type
_entity.pdbx_description
1 polymer ?
#
loop_
_entity_poly.entity_id
_entity_poly.type
_entity_poly.pdbx_seq_one_letter_code
_entity_poly.pdbx_strand_id
1 'polypeptide(L)'
;MGVLMQINATFGAGSTTNFESAVNSAISFFDKAFTNNITLNINFNEISQAGGGLSSSSTELINDGYSAISTALKTLNQTADQISAAAALPASDPFGSTSTASVSSAEAKALGLSLNGYTGADGTVNLNDAALPSGDSWAWSQNSIGATQFDAVGVIEHEISEVMGRIAGTTDNGAQAGTLLDTPEAWHIYGASGSINTGTSASGTYLSLNGGTTNLGAIGETGGGDLADWTDPINATNDAFGLIKAGAVMQVTTTDLREMSTLGYNLASEISQQNYDASGKLLGATVTVVDSQQNVDTVQIGFGATATTVTFSDPAYPNSPQTYAAGAGALVLLSSGGTEVNISSGSTTNEVIISAGSDSVTGGSGASLILSLGSGIYRAGSGTTQFALLSGNGEVLASNSSISLGGGWNGFVEGSGDTITTLGGLGGGRPDVIGSSNNVTSTNVNDFIEVGDAAGTTSANNVVHFNAGGGTLALLDNAQANVYGDHLTVYVDNSSDSLALQGSGDNVTVDTSNVSISVGGNGGAAGVATDDTVTFDASGTLNVSDNSHVDAYGSSVLVTAGTNDTVGVQGSNDAVHANGNNDIVSIGGNGGTFNFSNNDGVTVAGTGTTVNELDNSHVDAYGNNFAANAGTGDTLGVHGGGITVNASGNNDTVWAGGNSSTFSFADDDTVTFAGTGGTLNESDNSHVDATGSNFWVNAGTGDTVGVHGGGITVNASGNNDTVWAGGNGQAFSFATDDSIHFYGTGSTLNEFDNSHIDGFGSNLWVNAGTNDTLGVQGSGITANANGNTDTVWASGNGQAFSFATDDSIYFHGTGGTLNESDSSHVDASGNGVWVNAGSNDTLGLHGSAITANASGSNDTVWAGGNGQAFSFTTDDSINLGGSGGVVNEFDNSHVDISGNGLTANVGNNDTFGAHGSSDVVHANGNSDTVWLGGNGQNASAHDAVYFAGSAGVLNLADNSTVDATGNNVWANLGNNDTLNLFGSGDGFSASGSGDVVWLNGVRVR
;
A
#
# COMPACT_ATOMS: atom_id res chain seq x y z
N MET A 1 28.83 10.01 39.48
CA MET A 1 28.79 9.19 40.71
C MET A 1 30.21 9.14 41.25
N GLY A 2 30.47 9.80 42.39
CA GLY A 2 31.76 9.65 43.09
C GLY A 2 31.88 8.24 43.65
N VAL A 3 33.09 7.69 43.68
CA VAL A 3 33.37 6.33 44.17
C VAL A 3 33.19 6.32 45.70
N LEU A 4 32.43 5.35 46.21
CA LEU A 4 32.15 5.17 47.63
C LEU A 4 33.32 4.53 48.37
N MET A 5 33.35 4.67 49.72
CA MET A 5 34.24 3.89 50.57
C MET A 5 33.93 2.39 50.41
N GLN A 6 34.96 1.54 50.53
CA GLN A 6 34.79 0.09 50.48
C GLN A 6 35.50 -0.60 51.65
N ILE A 7 34.75 -1.35 52.45
CA ILE A 7 35.30 -2.26 53.47
C ILE A 7 35.35 -3.68 52.92
N ASN A 8 36.57 -4.20 52.77
CA ASN A 8 36.83 -5.60 52.44
C ASN A 8 36.93 -6.43 53.72
N ALA A 9 35.92 -7.27 53.96
CA ALA A 9 35.94 -8.24 55.03
C ALA A 9 36.84 -9.43 54.72
N THR A 10 37.69 -9.82 55.68
CA THR A 10 38.32 -11.14 55.73
C THR A 10 37.79 -11.90 56.93
N PHE A 11 37.05 -12.98 56.70
CA PHE A 11 36.45 -13.76 57.78
C PHE A 11 37.43 -14.79 58.35
N GLY A 12 37.45 -14.89 59.68
CA GLY A 12 38.20 -15.91 60.40
C GLY A 12 37.72 -17.32 60.06
N ALA A 13 38.63 -18.31 60.19
CA ALA A 13 38.28 -19.70 59.93
C ALA A 13 37.24 -20.20 60.95
N GLY A 14 36.04 -20.55 60.47
CA GLY A 14 34.96 -21.09 61.30
C GLY A 14 33.82 -20.12 61.62
N SER A 15 33.83 -18.90 61.06
CA SER A 15 32.72 -17.95 61.14
C SER A 15 31.40 -18.56 60.63
N THR A 16 30.31 -18.27 61.32
CA THR A 16 28.96 -18.69 60.94
C THR A 16 28.37 -17.80 59.85
N THR A 17 27.46 -18.33 59.03
CA THR A 17 26.77 -17.56 57.98
C THR A 17 25.96 -16.39 58.54
N ASN A 18 25.47 -16.51 59.78
CA ASN A 18 24.73 -15.45 60.44
C ASN A 18 25.65 -14.31 60.88
N PHE A 19 26.83 -14.63 61.40
CA PHE A 19 27.88 -13.66 61.69
C PHE A 19 28.33 -12.95 60.40
N GLU A 20 28.62 -13.69 59.32
CA GLU A 20 28.97 -13.10 58.02
C GLU A 20 27.89 -12.17 57.49
N SER A 21 26.60 -12.54 57.63
CA SER A 21 25.48 -11.69 57.24
C SER A 21 25.38 -10.41 58.08
N ALA A 22 25.62 -10.50 59.39
CA ALA A 22 25.62 -9.34 60.28
C ALA A 22 26.77 -8.38 59.91
N VAL A 23 27.98 -8.92 59.68
CA VAL A 23 29.15 -8.15 59.21
C VAL A 23 28.88 -7.47 57.88
N ASN A 24 28.31 -8.19 56.90
CA ASN A 24 27.99 -7.59 55.60
C ASN A 24 26.91 -6.49 55.71
N SER A 25 26.00 -6.59 56.71
CA SER A 25 25.01 -5.55 56.97
C SER A 25 25.67 -4.29 57.51
N ALA A 26 26.57 -4.42 58.49
CA ALA A 26 27.36 -3.31 59.03
C ALA A 26 28.28 -2.67 57.96
N ILE A 27 28.92 -3.48 57.11
CA ILE A 27 29.75 -2.99 55.99
C ILE A 27 28.90 -2.22 54.98
N SER A 28 27.75 -2.77 54.60
CA SER A 28 26.83 -2.11 53.67
C SER A 28 26.36 -0.75 54.18
N PHE A 29 26.23 -0.58 55.50
CA PHE A 29 25.97 0.72 56.11
C PHE A 29 27.16 1.67 55.89
N PHE A 30 28.37 1.28 56.31
CA PHE A 30 29.55 2.15 56.23
C PHE A 30 29.97 2.49 54.79
N ASP A 31 29.92 1.53 53.86
CA ASP A 31 30.21 1.74 52.44
C ASP A 31 29.29 2.80 51.82
N LYS A 32 28.06 2.93 52.33
CA LYS A 32 27.10 3.95 51.87
C LYS A 32 27.20 5.25 52.66
N ALA A 33 27.58 5.17 53.93
CA ALA A 33 27.67 6.34 54.80
C ALA A 33 28.82 7.27 54.39
N PHE A 34 29.91 6.73 53.85
CA PHE A 34 31.13 7.49 53.55
C PHE A 34 31.59 7.43 52.09
N THR A 35 32.11 8.56 51.59
CA THR A 35 32.52 8.79 50.19
C THR A 35 34.03 8.89 50.01
N ASN A 36 34.81 8.64 51.06
CA ASN A 36 36.27 8.57 50.94
C ASN A 36 36.62 7.48 49.91
N ASN A 37 37.36 7.83 48.87
CA ASN A 37 37.84 6.88 47.87
C ASN A 37 39.02 6.06 48.44
N ILE A 38 38.72 5.23 49.43
CA ILE A 38 39.65 4.39 50.19
C ILE A 38 39.10 2.97 50.32
N THR A 39 40.02 2.02 50.49
CA THR A 39 39.67 0.64 50.81
C THR A 39 40.21 0.29 52.19
N LEU A 40 39.30 -0.11 53.07
CA LEU A 40 39.62 -0.62 54.40
C LEU A 40 39.57 -2.15 54.36
N ASN A 41 40.63 -2.82 54.81
CA ASN A 41 40.68 -4.27 54.90
C ASN A 41 40.59 -4.66 56.37
N ILE A 42 39.47 -5.24 56.79
CA ILE A 42 39.21 -5.54 58.20
C ILE A 42 39.02 -7.05 58.34
N ASN A 43 39.70 -7.64 59.33
CA ASN A 43 39.50 -9.03 59.68
C ASN A 43 38.33 -9.14 60.67
N PHE A 44 37.41 -10.08 60.43
CA PHE A 44 36.25 -10.31 61.29
C PHE A 44 36.29 -11.73 61.83
N ASN A 45 36.31 -11.89 63.16
CA ASN A 45 36.33 -13.19 63.81
C ASN A 45 35.14 -13.38 64.76
N GLU A 46 34.51 -14.54 64.67
CA GLU A 46 33.58 -15.02 65.69
C GLU A 46 34.41 -15.87 66.67
N ILE A 47 34.55 -15.39 67.91
CA ILE A 47 35.42 -16.00 68.92
C ILE A 47 34.61 -16.52 70.11
N SER A 48 35.18 -17.48 70.83
CA SER A 48 34.61 -18.02 72.06
C SER A 48 35.67 -17.99 73.15
N GLN A 49 35.84 -16.83 73.79
CA GLN A 49 36.83 -16.61 74.83
C GLN A 49 36.15 -16.42 76.19
N ALA A 50 36.45 -17.31 77.13
CA ALA A 50 35.92 -17.23 78.50
C ALA A 50 36.57 -16.07 79.27
N GLY A 51 35.75 -15.07 79.61
CA GLY A 51 36.20 -13.81 80.22
C GLY A 51 36.74 -12.82 79.17
N GLY A 52 36.14 -11.62 79.11
CA GLY A 52 36.38 -10.56 78.12
C GLY A 52 35.10 -9.74 77.86
N GLY A 53 35.18 -8.69 77.04
CA GLY A 53 34.02 -7.94 76.56
C GLY A 53 33.13 -8.73 75.58
N LEU A 54 31.95 -8.19 75.27
CA LEU A 54 31.01 -8.76 74.27
C LEU A 54 31.62 -8.75 72.86
N SER A 55 32.50 -7.80 72.60
CA SER A 55 33.24 -7.61 71.37
C SER A 55 34.56 -6.91 71.66
N SER A 56 35.45 -6.84 70.67
CA SER A 56 36.71 -6.09 70.74
C SER A 56 37.22 -5.74 69.35
N SER A 57 37.84 -4.57 69.24
CA SER A 57 38.55 -4.13 68.05
C SER A 57 40.07 -4.06 68.31
N SER A 58 40.84 -4.07 67.24
CA SER A 58 42.27 -3.74 67.29
C SER A 58 42.69 -3.11 65.98
N THR A 59 43.59 -2.13 66.05
CA THR A 59 44.11 -1.43 64.89
C THR A 59 45.60 -1.12 65.06
N GLU A 60 46.30 -0.90 63.95
CA GLU A 60 47.67 -0.39 63.95
C GLU A 60 47.65 1.13 64.03
N LEU A 61 48.44 1.71 64.95
CA LEU A 61 48.56 3.16 65.12
C LEU A 61 49.70 3.72 64.25
N ILE A 62 49.37 4.64 63.36
CA ILE A 62 50.30 5.36 62.50
C ILE A 62 50.74 6.64 63.20
N ASN A 63 52.03 6.70 63.56
CA ASN A 63 52.63 7.79 64.32
C ASN A 63 53.14 8.93 63.43
N ASP A 64 52.24 9.75 62.89
CA ASP A 64 52.60 10.89 62.04
C ASP A 64 52.84 12.20 62.82
N GLY A 65 52.44 12.24 64.09
CA GLY A 65 52.63 13.38 64.98
C GLY A 65 51.59 14.50 64.79
N TYR A 66 51.43 15.31 65.84
CA TYR A 66 50.33 16.27 65.98
C TYR A 66 50.26 17.25 64.80
N SER A 67 51.41 17.75 64.35
CA SER A 67 51.46 18.74 63.27
C SER A 67 50.98 18.18 61.93
N ALA A 68 51.26 16.91 61.61
CA ALA A 68 50.84 16.31 60.34
C ALA A 68 49.34 16.01 60.37
N ILE A 69 48.87 15.38 61.45
CA ILE A 69 47.48 15.00 61.64
C ILE A 69 46.58 16.25 61.71
N SER A 70 46.92 17.25 62.52
CA SER A 70 46.15 18.50 62.60
C SER A 70 46.15 19.30 61.29
N THR A 71 47.20 19.20 60.47
CA THR A 71 47.20 19.80 59.14
C THR A 71 46.21 19.08 58.22
N ALA A 72 46.21 17.74 58.21
CA ALA A 72 45.27 16.96 57.41
C ALA A 72 43.82 17.25 57.82
N LEU A 73 43.50 17.25 59.11
CA LEU A 73 42.18 17.60 59.63
C LEU A 73 41.75 19.03 59.23
N LYS A 74 42.67 20.01 59.25
CA LYS A 74 42.39 21.39 58.82
C LYS A 74 42.18 21.55 57.32
N THR A 75 42.57 20.57 56.52
CA THR A 75 42.26 20.57 55.07
C THR A 75 40.88 20.01 54.77
N LEU A 76 40.22 19.38 55.74
CA LEU A 76 38.83 18.95 55.60
C LEU A 76 37.91 20.19 55.58
N ASN A 77 37.08 20.32 54.55
CA ASN A 77 36.15 21.44 54.38
C ASN A 77 34.78 20.98 53.84
N GLN A 78 34.38 19.76 54.18
CA GLN A 78 33.19 19.11 53.59
C GLN A 78 31.97 19.11 54.50
N THR A 79 32.13 19.28 55.82
CA THR A 79 31.00 19.51 56.74
C THR A 79 31.23 20.71 57.67
N ALA A 80 30.13 21.32 58.16
CA ALA A 80 30.21 22.39 59.16
C ALA A 80 30.91 21.91 60.44
N ASP A 81 30.73 20.64 60.81
CA ASP A 81 31.40 20.01 61.94
C ASP A 81 32.90 19.84 61.69
N GLN A 82 33.33 19.42 60.49
CA GLN A 82 34.76 19.36 60.14
C GLN A 82 35.42 20.74 60.25
N ILE A 83 34.77 21.78 59.71
CA ILE A 83 35.28 23.16 59.78
C ILE A 83 35.38 23.62 61.24
N SER A 84 34.34 23.36 62.04
CA SER A 84 34.29 23.73 63.46
C SER A 84 35.33 22.97 64.29
N ALA A 85 35.46 21.66 64.08
CA ALA A 85 36.39 20.79 64.79
C ALA A 85 37.84 21.15 64.45
N ALA A 86 38.15 21.36 63.18
CA ALA A 86 39.45 21.82 62.71
C ALA A 86 39.86 23.18 63.29
N ALA A 87 38.91 24.11 63.43
CA ALA A 87 39.12 25.41 64.04
C ALA A 87 39.35 25.32 65.56
N ALA A 88 38.78 24.30 66.21
CA ALA A 88 38.93 24.05 67.65
C ALA A 88 40.26 23.38 68.02
N LEU A 89 41.00 22.82 67.06
CA LEU A 89 42.29 22.15 67.32
C LEU A 89 43.33 23.14 67.91
N PRO A 90 43.99 22.79 69.03
CA PRO A 90 45.06 23.59 69.61
C PRO A 90 46.20 23.97 68.65
N ALA A 91 46.94 25.03 68.97
CA ALA A 91 48.12 25.43 68.18
C ALA A 91 49.33 24.50 68.42
N SER A 92 49.34 23.76 69.52
CA SER A 92 50.36 22.79 69.90
C SER A 92 49.69 21.57 70.51
N ASP A 93 50.35 20.43 70.39
CA ASP A 93 49.90 19.15 70.94
C ASP A 93 49.36 19.29 72.39
N PRO A 94 48.06 19.01 72.63
CA PRO A 94 47.46 19.14 73.97
C PRO A 94 47.99 18.10 74.96
N PHE A 95 48.48 16.95 74.47
CA PHE A 95 49.08 15.89 75.30
C PHE A 95 50.59 16.08 75.51
N GLY A 96 51.22 16.98 74.77
CA GLY A 96 52.64 17.32 74.94
C GLY A 96 53.57 16.19 74.52
N SER A 97 54.76 16.07 75.12
CA SER A 97 55.75 15.05 74.72
C SER A 97 55.57 13.69 75.40
N THR A 98 54.46 13.46 76.13
CA THR A 98 54.24 12.26 76.94
C THR A 98 53.61 11.10 76.16
N SER A 99 53.05 11.38 75.00
CA SER A 99 52.45 10.45 74.03
C SER A 99 52.85 10.90 72.62
N THR A 100 52.80 10.01 71.65
CA THR A 100 52.99 10.40 70.25
C THR A 100 51.64 10.44 69.58
N ALA A 101 51.23 11.62 69.10
CA ALA A 101 50.02 11.78 68.33
C ALA A 101 49.98 10.80 67.14
N SER A 102 48.89 10.03 67.09
CA SER A 102 48.72 8.91 66.16
C SER A 102 47.28 8.80 65.70
N VAL A 103 47.09 8.11 64.59
CA VAL A 103 45.78 7.79 64.01
C VAL A 103 45.72 6.30 63.71
N SER A 104 44.53 5.72 63.63
CA SER A 104 44.42 4.34 63.13
C SER A 104 44.89 4.26 61.68
N SER A 105 45.33 3.09 61.22
CA SER A 105 45.68 2.93 59.79
C SER A 105 44.50 3.20 58.84
N ALA A 106 43.26 2.97 59.26
CA ALA A 106 42.07 3.35 58.50
C ALA A 106 41.88 4.87 58.47
N GLU A 107 42.02 5.54 59.62
CA GLU A 107 41.92 7.00 59.73
C GLU A 107 43.04 7.71 58.94
N ALA A 108 44.26 7.15 58.97
CA ALA A 108 45.37 7.63 58.14
C ALA A 108 45.01 7.62 56.65
N LYS A 109 44.33 6.57 56.15
CA LYS A 109 43.84 6.51 54.77
C LYS A 109 42.77 7.58 54.51
N ALA A 110 41.83 7.76 55.44
CA ALA A 110 40.77 8.76 55.32
C ALA A 110 41.33 10.19 55.24
N LEU A 111 42.36 10.49 56.03
CA LEU A 111 43.06 11.77 56.07
C LEU A 111 44.12 11.94 54.96
N GLY A 112 44.39 10.91 54.16
CA GLY A 112 45.42 10.93 53.12
C GLY A 112 46.86 10.99 53.66
N LEU A 113 47.08 10.51 54.89
CA LEU A 113 48.37 10.43 55.56
C LEU A 113 49.19 9.22 55.07
N SER A 114 50.50 9.23 55.34
CA SER A 114 51.42 8.15 54.98
C SER A 114 51.24 6.97 55.93
N LEU A 115 50.94 5.77 55.41
CA LEU A 115 50.92 4.53 56.21
C LEU A 115 52.31 4.08 56.73
N ASN A 116 53.37 4.87 56.49
CA ASN A 116 54.74 4.60 56.96
C ASN A 116 55.26 3.18 56.60
N GLY A 117 54.80 2.65 55.46
CA GLY A 117 55.16 1.34 54.94
C GLY A 117 54.29 0.17 55.45
N TYR A 118 53.27 0.44 56.25
CA TYR A 118 52.30 -0.58 56.70
C TYR A 118 51.46 -1.11 55.54
N THR A 119 51.34 -2.43 55.44
CA THR A 119 50.56 -3.13 54.40
C THR A 119 49.65 -4.22 54.98
N GLY A 120 49.45 -4.25 56.30
CA GLY A 120 48.57 -5.21 56.96
C GLY A 120 47.10 -4.83 56.84
N ALA A 121 46.22 -5.60 57.50
CA ALA A 121 44.81 -5.26 57.64
C ALA A 121 44.66 -4.00 58.51
N ASP A 122 43.69 -3.13 58.20
CA ASP A 122 43.48 -1.88 58.91
C ASP A 122 42.96 -2.09 60.34
N GLY A 123 42.33 -3.23 60.58
CA GLY A 123 41.99 -3.67 61.93
C GLY A 123 41.45 -5.09 61.98
N THR A 124 41.16 -5.54 63.20
CA THR A 124 40.48 -6.80 63.47
C THR A 124 39.33 -6.55 64.44
N VAL A 125 38.13 -7.02 64.09
CA VAL A 125 36.93 -7.02 64.91
C VAL A 125 36.63 -8.44 65.36
N ASN A 126 36.48 -8.65 66.67
CA ASN A 126 36.09 -9.94 67.24
C ASN A 126 34.75 -9.82 67.96
N LEU A 127 33.80 -10.70 67.62
CA LEU A 127 32.55 -10.87 68.36
C LEU A 127 32.66 -12.08 69.29
N ASN A 128 32.42 -11.92 70.59
CA ASN A 128 32.67 -12.96 71.59
C ASN A 128 31.41 -13.62 72.11
N ASP A 129 31.10 -14.79 71.56
CA ASP A 129 29.92 -15.59 71.96
C ASP A 129 29.95 -16.03 73.42
N ALA A 130 31.15 -16.23 73.99
CA ALA A 130 31.30 -16.70 75.36
C ALA A 130 31.16 -15.59 76.41
N ALA A 131 31.10 -14.32 75.99
CA ALA A 131 30.88 -13.17 76.86
C ALA A 131 29.39 -12.83 77.07
N LEU A 132 28.49 -13.43 76.28
CA LEU A 132 27.05 -13.26 76.47
C LEU A 132 26.60 -13.77 77.84
N PRO A 133 25.70 -13.05 78.56
CA PRO A 133 25.13 -13.56 79.80
C PRO A 133 24.37 -14.88 79.58
N SER A 134 24.37 -15.73 80.60
CA SER A 134 23.74 -17.06 80.52
C SER A 134 22.24 -16.96 80.17
N GLY A 135 21.87 -17.42 78.98
CA GLY A 135 20.49 -17.41 78.48
C GLY A 135 20.23 -16.37 77.38
N ASP A 136 21.20 -15.50 77.12
CA ASP A 136 21.14 -14.52 76.05
C ASP A 136 21.75 -15.06 74.75
N SER A 137 21.43 -14.42 73.63
CA SER A 137 21.94 -14.79 72.31
C SER A 137 22.13 -13.57 71.41
N TRP A 138 22.84 -13.71 70.31
CA TRP A 138 22.92 -12.67 69.28
C TRP A 138 21.63 -12.58 68.45
N ALA A 139 21.16 -11.36 68.23
CA ALA A 139 20.28 -11.03 67.12
C ALA A 139 21.15 -10.64 65.92
N TRP A 140 21.20 -11.52 64.92
CA TRP A 140 22.05 -11.39 63.74
C TRP A 140 21.55 -10.36 62.70
N SER A 141 20.46 -9.66 63.01
CA SER A 141 19.90 -8.59 62.20
C SER A 141 19.14 -7.61 63.08
N GLN A 142 19.14 -6.33 62.71
CA GLN A 142 18.40 -5.27 63.41
C GLN A 142 16.87 -5.31 63.19
N ASN A 143 16.37 -6.25 62.38
CA ASN A 143 14.96 -6.33 62.00
C ASN A 143 14.03 -6.77 63.16
N SER A 144 14.56 -7.52 64.13
CA SER A 144 13.81 -7.94 65.32
C SER A 144 14.77 -8.43 66.39
N ILE A 145 14.78 -7.75 67.54
CA ILE A 145 15.64 -8.09 68.68
C ILE A 145 14.76 -8.50 69.85
N GLY A 146 14.82 -9.78 70.22
CA GLY A 146 14.11 -10.30 71.38
C GLY A 146 14.67 -9.76 72.70
N ALA A 147 13.85 -9.79 73.75
CA ALA A 147 14.21 -9.22 75.07
C ALA A 147 15.51 -9.78 75.69
N THR A 148 15.95 -10.97 75.28
CA THR A 148 17.20 -11.65 75.71
C THR A 148 18.20 -11.77 74.56
N GLN A 149 18.14 -10.86 73.58
CA GLN A 149 19.05 -10.82 72.45
C GLN A 149 19.81 -9.51 72.38
N PHE A 150 21.08 -9.59 72.01
CA PHE A 150 21.95 -8.44 71.77
C PHE A 150 22.07 -8.19 70.26
N ASP A 151 22.07 -6.92 69.85
CA ASP A 151 22.20 -6.52 68.45
C ASP A 151 23.61 -6.79 67.91
N ALA A 152 23.79 -7.90 67.19
CA ALA A 152 25.10 -8.22 66.64
C ALA A 152 25.55 -7.22 65.56
N VAL A 153 24.62 -6.65 64.79
CA VAL A 153 24.97 -5.67 63.74
C VAL A 153 25.43 -4.38 64.37
N GLY A 154 24.67 -3.84 65.33
CA GLY A 154 25.05 -2.61 66.04
C GLY A 154 26.36 -2.76 66.82
N VAL A 155 26.61 -3.94 67.41
CA VAL A 155 27.91 -4.25 68.03
C VAL A 155 29.03 -4.31 67.01
N ILE A 156 28.84 -4.89 65.84
CA ILE A 156 29.87 -4.89 64.81
C ILE A 156 30.10 -3.47 64.25
N GLU A 157 29.04 -2.66 64.14
CA GLU A 157 29.13 -1.26 63.71
C GLU A 157 29.97 -0.43 64.68
N HIS A 158 29.78 -0.65 65.98
CA HIS A 158 30.60 -0.09 67.05
C HIS A 158 32.09 -0.39 66.83
N GLU A 159 32.45 -1.65 66.71
CA GLU A 159 33.86 -2.07 66.60
C GLU A 159 34.52 -1.62 65.29
N ILE A 160 33.75 -1.52 64.20
CA ILE A 160 34.25 -0.97 62.93
C ILE A 160 34.57 0.52 63.10
N SER A 161 33.75 1.29 63.83
CA SER A 161 34.01 2.72 64.07
C SER A 161 35.32 2.97 64.82
N GLU A 162 35.69 2.08 65.73
CA GLU A 162 36.96 2.14 66.46
C GLU A 162 38.16 1.83 65.56
N VAL A 163 38.05 0.78 64.72
CA VAL A 163 39.04 0.51 63.67
C VAL A 163 39.20 1.74 62.78
N MET A 164 38.10 2.43 62.50
CA MET A 164 38.07 3.65 61.71
C MET A 164 38.66 4.88 62.42
N GLY A 165 38.98 4.84 63.72
CA GLY A 165 39.67 5.92 64.40
C GLY A 165 38.94 6.52 65.61
N ARG A 166 37.74 6.02 65.93
CA ARG A 166 37.01 6.38 67.17
C ARG A 166 37.70 5.74 68.38
N ILE A 167 38.88 6.25 68.75
CA ILE A 167 39.73 5.68 69.80
C ILE A 167 40.30 6.78 70.72
N ALA A 168 39.93 6.77 72.00
CA ALA A 168 40.42 7.75 72.99
C ALA A 168 41.38 7.15 74.05
N GLY A 169 41.44 5.83 74.18
CA GLY A 169 42.26 5.15 75.18
C GLY A 169 42.55 3.70 74.83
N THR A 170 43.37 3.03 75.64
CA THR A 170 43.65 1.60 75.50
C THR A 170 42.89 0.81 76.56
N THR A 171 41.95 -0.03 76.16
CA THR A 171 41.41 -1.10 77.00
C THR A 171 41.68 -2.46 76.36
N ASP A 172 41.88 -3.46 77.22
CA ASP A 172 42.02 -4.89 76.90
C ASP A 172 43.38 -5.49 76.48
N ASN A 173 44.44 -5.22 77.24
CA ASN A 173 45.51 -6.23 77.37
C ASN A 173 46.28 -6.23 78.70
N GLY A 174 45.61 -6.10 79.85
CA GLY A 174 46.25 -6.34 81.17
C GLY A 174 47.52 -5.51 81.47
N ALA A 175 47.80 -4.47 80.68
CA ALA A 175 48.94 -3.59 80.78
C ALA A 175 48.41 -2.15 80.69
N GLN A 176 48.28 -1.55 81.88
CA GLN A 176 47.92 -0.16 82.18
C GLN A 176 46.48 0.26 81.84
N ALA A 177 45.58 0.03 82.81
CA ALA A 177 44.48 0.97 83.03
C ALA A 177 45.09 2.37 83.26
N GLY A 178 44.78 3.34 82.39
CA GLY A 178 45.13 4.75 82.60
C GLY A 178 46.15 5.36 81.63
N THR A 179 46.12 5.03 80.34
CA THR A 179 46.80 5.84 79.31
C THR A 179 45.80 6.26 78.24
N LEU A 180 45.58 7.57 78.12
CA LEU A 180 44.88 8.16 76.98
C LEU A 180 45.76 8.03 75.75
N LEU A 181 45.14 7.71 74.62
CA LEU A 181 45.80 7.83 73.33
C LEU A 181 45.74 9.27 72.87
N ASP A 182 46.82 9.73 72.28
CA ASP A 182 46.89 11.05 71.66
C ASP A 182 46.41 10.91 70.22
N THR A 183 45.10 11.03 70.05
CA THR A 183 44.36 10.78 68.81
C THR A 183 43.43 11.95 68.52
N PRO A 184 42.98 12.10 67.26
CA PRO A 184 41.97 13.11 66.92
C PRO A 184 40.71 13.02 67.77
N GLU A 185 40.22 11.81 68.07
CA GLU A 185 39.09 11.59 68.96
C GLU A 185 39.33 12.19 70.36
N ALA A 186 40.49 11.91 70.97
CA ALA A 186 40.85 12.47 72.26
C ALA A 186 40.98 14.02 72.26
N TRP A 187 41.27 14.64 71.13
CA TRP A 187 41.31 16.11 71.00
C TRP A 187 39.92 16.76 70.99
N HIS A 188 38.86 15.95 70.84
CA HIS A 188 37.47 16.39 70.84
C HIS A 188 36.71 16.04 72.13
N ILE A 189 37.36 15.39 73.10
CA ILE A 189 36.80 15.12 74.42
C ILE A 189 37.12 16.28 75.37
N TYR A 190 36.08 16.92 75.93
CA TYR A 190 36.22 18.07 76.84
C TYR A 190 35.75 17.71 78.25
N GLY A 191 36.46 18.24 79.24
CA GLY A 191 36.01 18.23 80.62
C GLY A 191 34.97 19.32 80.91
N ALA A 192 34.31 19.24 82.07
CA ALA A 192 33.35 20.25 82.53
C ALA A 192 33.90 21.70 82.58
N SER A 193 35.23 21.88 82.55
CA SER A 193 35.90 23.18 82.45
C SER A 193 35.97 23.77 81.02
N GLY A 194 35.50 23.04 80.00
CA GLY A 194 35.59 23.45 78.60
C GLY A 194 37.01 23.37 78.02
N SER A 195 37.89 22.55 78.60
CA SER A 195 39.23 22.26 78.07
C SER A 195 39.32 20.79 77.65
N ILE A 196 40.18 20.50 76.67
CA ILE A 196 40.44 19.12 76.22
C ILE A 196 40.87 18.27 77.41
N ASN A 197 40.25 17.11 77.55
CA ASN A 197 40.54 16.16 78.60
C ASN A 197 41.81 15.37 78.27
N THR A 198 42.93 15.76 78.88
CA THR A 198 44.20 15.03 78.79
C THR A 198 44.41 14.07 79.95
N GLY A 199 43.35 13.78 80.74
CA GLY A 199 43.38 12.93 81.92
C GLY A 199 42.57 11.65 81.76
N THR A 200 42.98 10.58 82.43
CA THR A 200 42.44 9.21 82.28
C THR A 200 41.06 9.00 82.93
N SER A 201 40.36 10.06 83.30
CA SER A 201 39.04 10.01 83.93
C SER A 201 38.00 10.57 82.96
N ALA A 202 37.02 9.75 82.60
CA ALA A 202 35.87 10.16 81.81
C ALA A 202 34.71 10.73 82.66
N SER A 203 34.92 10.93 83.97
CA SER A 203 33.84 11.41 84.84
C SER A 203 33.52 12.87 84.53
N GLY A 204 32.36 13.10 83.92
CA GLY A 204 31.89 14.45 83.56
C GLY A 204 32.54 15.01 82.29
N THR A 205 33.03 14.14 81.40
CA THR A 205 33.51 14.51 80.06
C THR A 205 32.43 14.37 78.99
N TYR A 206 32.60 15.08 77.88
CA TYR A 206 31.69 15.04 76.74
C TYR A 206 32.42 15.28 75.42
N LEU A 207 31.87 14.76 74.32
CA LEU A 207 32.35 15.07 72.97
C LEU A 207 31.89 16.47 72.55
N SER A 208 32.81 17.26 71.99
CA SER A 208 32.52 18.58 71.45
C SER A 208 33.35 18.90 70.21
N LEU A 209 32.65 19.25 69.13
CA LEU A 209 33.25 19.58 67.84
C LEU A 209 33.48 21.09 67.65
N ASN A 210 33.32 21.90 68.71
CA ASN A 210 33.46 23.37 68.65
C ASN A 210 34.18 23.95 69.88
N GLY A 211 35.25 23.28 70.32
CA GLY A 211 36.11 23.80 71.38
C GLY A 211 35.52 23.70 72.78
N GLY A 212 34.61 22.76 73.03
CA GLY A 212 33.94 22.59 74.32
C GLY A 212 32.71 23.50 74.50
N THR A 213 32.16 24.07 73.43
CA THR A 213 31.01 24.99 73.52
C THR A 213 29.68 24.24 73.56
N THR A 214 29.53 23.20 72.75
CA THR A 214 28.35 22.32 72.73
C THR A 214 28.69 20.94 73.25
N ASN A 215 27.84 20.40 74.11
CA ASN A 215 27.88 19.00 74.53
C ASN A 215 27.06 18.17 73.54
N LEU A 216 27.74 17.41 72.68
CA LEU A 216 27.08 16.51 71.71
C LEU A 216 26.66 15.18 72.34
N GLY A 217 27.42 14.72 73.32
CA GLY A 217 27.12 13.52 74.09
C GLY A 217 28.13 13.35 75.23
N ALA A 218 27.66 12.84 76.37
CA ALA A 218 28.54 12.51 77.49
C ALA A 218 29.27 11.20 77.20
N ILE A 219 30.59 11.17 77.42
CA ILE A 219 31.49 10.10 76.94
C ILE A 219 32.28 9.44 78.07
N GLY A 220 32.54 8.14 77.92
CA GLY A 220 33.39 7.23 78.67
C GLY A 220 32.69 6.40 79.76
N GLU A 221 32.83 5.08 79.67
CA GLU A 221 32.11 4.13 80.51
C GLU A 221 32.52 4.17 82.00
N THR A 222 31.56 3.92 82.89
CA THR A 222 31.85 3.82 84.34
C THR A 222 32.44 2.46 84.69
N GLY A 223 33.65 2.45 85.29
CA GLY A 223 34.28 1.21 85.78
C GLY A 223 35.58 0.80 85.07
N GLY A 224 36.10 1.64 84.16
CA GLY A 224 37.33 1.38 83.41
C GLY A 224 37.11 0.68 82.07
N GLY A 225 35.93 0.86 81.47
CA GLY A 225 35.62 0.46 80.09
C GLY A 225 36.09 1.47 79.06
N ASP A 226 35.53 1.45 77.85
CA ASP A 226 36.00 2.27 76.74
C ASP A 226 35.77 3.77 77.02
N LEU A 227 36.78 4.59 76.72
CA LEU A 227 36.78 6.03 76.96
C LEU A 227 36.09 6.82 75.84
N ALA A 228 35.92 6.22 74.65
CA ALA A 228 35.26 6.82 73.50
C ALA A 228 33.74 6.55 73.48
N ASP A 229 33.22 5.71 74.38
CA ASP A 229 31.81 5.30 74.33
C ASP A 229 30.83 6.31 74.93
N TRP A 230 29.63 6.39 74.38
CA TRP A 230 28.55 7.17 75.00
C TRP A 230 28.16 6.61 76.38
N THR A 231 28.01 7.50 77.36
CA THR A 231 27.61 7.13 78.73
C THR A 231 26.13 6.73 78.87
N ASP A 232 25.88 5.58 79.50
CA ASP A 232 24.57 5.19 80.05
C ASP A 232 24.37 5.83 81.45
N PRO A 233 23.20 6.41 81.83
CA PRO A 233 21.88 6.38 81.17
C PRO A 233 21.40 7.73 80.64
N ILE A 234 22.32 8.63 80.29
CA ILE A 234 21.95 10.01 79.89
C ILE A 234 21.55 10.08 78.41
N ASN A 235 21.89 9.08 77.59
CA ASN A 235 21.36 8.96 76.23
C ASN A 235 20.07 8.13 76.23
N ALA A 236 18.92 8.79 75.97
CA ALA A 236 17.60 8.14 75.95
C ALA A 236 17.39 7.22 74.73
N THR A 237 18.37 7.17 73.83
CA THR A 237 18.36 6.42 72.57
C THR A 237 19.28 5.20 72.64
N ASN A 238 18.86 4.11 72.00
CA ASN A 238 19.68 2.92 71.85
C ASN A 238 20.70 3.18 70.71
N ASP A 239 21.97 3.35 71.06
CA ASP A 239 23.00 3.90 70.18
C ASP A 239 24.19 2.93 70.03
N ALA A 240 24.61 2.66 68.80
CA ALA A 240 25.67 1.71 68.51
C ALA A 240 27.01 2.08 69.17
N PHE A 241 27.36 3.37 69.29
CA PHE A 241 28.64 3.83 69.84
C PHE A 241 28.60 3.99 71.38
N GLY A 242 27.53 3.52 72.02
CA GLY A 242 27.37 3.52 73.48
C GLY A 242 27.28 2.13 74.09
N LEU A 243 26.89 2.08 75.37
CA LEU A 243 26.72 0.82 76.10
C LEU A 243 25.67 -0.09 75.44
N ILE A 244 26.12 -1.28 75.02
CA ILE A 244 25.28 -2.30 74.38
C ILE A 244 24.35 -2.97 75.41
N LYS A 245 23.06 -3.13 75.07
CA LYS A 245 22.05 -3.75 75.94
C LYS A 245 21.13 -4.74 75.22
N ALA A 246 20.67 -5.76 75.95
CA ALA A 246 19.73 -6.75 75.43
C ALA A 246 18.34 -6.15 75.16
N GLY A 247 17.64 -6.67 74.14
CA GLY A 247 16.25 -6.29 73.83
C GLY A 247 16.08 -4.96 73.12
N ALA A 248 17.17 -4.36 72.64
CA ALA A 248 17.19 -3.07 71.99
C ALA A 248 17.97 -3.14 70.67
N VAL A 249 17.43 -2.49 69.63
CA VAL A 249 18.17 -2.20 68.39
C VAL A 249 19.14 -1.07 68.68
N MET A 250 20.43 -1.29 68.43
CA MET A 250 21.51 -0.34 68.68
C MET A 250 21.89 0.28 67.33
N GLN A 251 21.36 1.47 67.04
CA GLN A 251 21.55 2.11 65.73
C GLN A 251 22.73 3.09 65.76
N VAL A 252 23.48 3.19 64.66
CA VAL A 252 24.39 4.32 64.44
C VAL A 252 23.56 5.59 64.25
N THR A 253 23.74 6.57 65.13
CA THR A 253 23.00 7.82 65.13
C THR A 253 23.65 8.90 64.28
N THR A 254 22.98 10.04 64.14
CA THR A 254 23.58 11.20 63.46
C THR A 254 24.72 11.82 64.25
N THR A 255 24.73 11.69 65.58
CA THR A 255 25.86 12.14 66.40
C THR A 255 27.11 11.33 66.07
N ASP A 256 26.96 10.02 65.94
CA ASP A 256 28.02 9.08 65.54
C ASP A 256 28.61 9.44 64.16
N LEU A 257 27.75 9.73 63.19
CA LEU A 257 28.19 10.14 61.85
C LEU A 257 28.92 11.49 61.85
N ARG A 258 28.51 12.43 62.72
CA ARG A 258 29.17 13.74 62.89
C ARG A 258 30.54 13.59 63.53
N GLU A 259 30.66 12.74 64.55
CA GLU A 259 31.93 12.35 65.17
C GLU A 259 32.89 11.76 64.14
N MET A 260 32.49 10.69 63.45
CA MET A 260 33.28 10.07 62.39
C MET A 260 33.65 11.06 61.27
N SER A 261 32.77 12.01 60.96
CA SER A 261 33.06 13.04 59.96
C SER A 261 34.26 13.91 60.35
N THR A 262 34.37 14.26 61.64
CA THR A 262 35.49 15.06 62.14
C THR A 262 36.80 14.31 62.23
N LEU A 263 36.77 12.97 62.24
CA LEU A 263 37.95 12.11 62.17
C LEU A 263 38.49 11.94 60.73
N GLY A 264 37.79 12.47 59.72
CA GLY A 264 38.26 12.47 58.32
C GLY A 264 37.37 11.72 57.33
N TYR A 265 36.25 11.15 57.77
CA TYR A 265 35.34 10.45 56.88
C TYR A 265 34.29 11.38 56.26
N ASN A 266 34.21 11.41 54.94
CA ASN A 266 33.35 12.31 54.18
C ASN A 266 31.98 11.68 54.03
N LEU A 267 30.96 12.31 54.61
CA LEU A 267 29.59 11.80 54.54
C LEU A 267 29.07 11.80 53.09
N ALA A 268 28.29 10.79 52.74
CA ALA A 268 27.52 10.80 51.51
C ALA A 268 26.43 11.87 51.54
N SER A 269 26.09 12.43 50.38
CA SER A 269 25.08 13.51 50.23
C SER A 269 23.71 13.10 50.77
N GLU A 270 23.43 11.80 50.78
CA GLU A 270 22.22 11.19 51.33
C GLU A 270 22.62 9.88 52.01
N ILE A 271 22.21 9.69 53.26
CA ILE A 271 22.40 8.46 54.02
C ILE A 271 21.03 7.98 54.46
N SER A 272 20.61 6.80 54.03
CA SER A 272 19.29 6.23 54.35
C SER A 272 19.41 4.97 55.20
N GLN A 273 18.69 4.95 56.31
CA GLN A 273 18.52 3.79 57.17
C GLN A 273 17.03 3.43 57.25
N GLN A 274 16.70 2.17 56.98
CA GLN A 274 15.32 1.69 56.83
C GLN A 274 14.95 0.75 57.99
N ASN A 275 13.76 0.95 58.56
CA ASN A 275 13.25 0.19 59.70
C ASN A 275 12.03 -0.64 59.27
N TYR A 276 12.10 -1.96 59.42
CA TYR A 276 11.03 -2.91 59.06
C TYR A 276 10.47 -3.61 60.31
N ASP A 277 9.21 -4.08 60.25
CA ASP A 277 8.64 -4.96 61.27
C ASP A 277 8.95 -6.44 61.02
N ALA A 278 8.56 -7.28 61.98
CA ALA A 278 8.74 -8.74 61.91
C ALA A 278 8.01 -9.43 60.74
N SER A 279 7.13 -8.72 60.01
CA SER A 279 6.45 -9.21 58.81
C SER A 279 7.09 -8.70 57.49
N GLY A 280 8.16 -7.91 57.57
CA GLY A 280 8.83 -7.29 56.43
C GLY A 280 8.17 -5.99 55.95
N LYS A 281 7.24 -5.42 56.72
CA LYS A 281 6.61 -4.15 56.40
C LYS A 281 7.46 -2.99 56.91
N LEU A 282 7.76 -2.02 56.05
CA LEU A 282 8.52 -0.82 56.41
C LEU A 282 7.73 -0.02 57.47
N LEU A 283 8.29 0.11 58.66
CA LEU A 283 7.76 0.89 59.78
C LEU A 283 8.23 2.34 59.73
N GLY A 284 9.38 2.60 59.11
CA GLY A 284 9.87 3.94 58.87
C GLY A 284 11.21 3.97 58.15
N ALA A 285 11.65 5.15 57.74
CA ALA A 285 12.99 5.38 57.20
C ALA A 285 13.53 6.69 57.75
N THR A 286 14.80 6.69 58.14
CA THR A 286 15.54 7.91 58.46
C THR A 286 16.43 8.22 57.26
N VAL A 287 16.22 9.38 56.65
CA VAL A 287 17.06 9.89 55.57
C VAL A 287 17.77 11.12 56.10
N THR A 288 19.09 11.02 56.19
CA THR A 288 19.95 12.14 56.54
C THR A 288 20.39 12.80 55.25
N VAL A 289 20.11 14.10 55.12
CA VAL A 289 20.46 14.91 53.94
C VAL A 289 21.49 15.94 54.38
N VAL A 290 22.57 16.05 53.61
CA VAL A 290 23.56 17.11 53.79
C VAL A 290 23.23 18.23 52.81
N ASP A 291 22.81 19.39 53.33
CA ASP A 291 22.42 20.50 52.47
C ASP A 291 23.63 21.23 51.84
N SER A 292 23.37 22.14 50.92
CA SER A 292 24.41 22.95 50.24
C SER A 292 25.18 23.91 51.17
N GLN A 293 24.70 24.11 52.39
CA GLN A 293 25.33 24.91 53.46
C GLN A 293 26.03 24.01 54.49
N GLN A 294 26.05 22.69 54.23
CA GLN A 294 26.66 21.61 55.00
C GLN A 294 26.05 21.39 56.39
N ASN A 295 24.76 21.70 56.55
CA ASN A 295 23.98 21.27 57.71
C ASN A 295 23.54 19.81 57.51
N VAL A 296 23.57 19.04 58.59
CA VAL A 296 23.12 17.64 58.61
C VAL A 296 21.68 17.61 59.10
N ASP A 297 20.74 17.54 58.16
CA ASP A 297 19.31 17.47 58.46
C ASP A 297 18.83 16.02 58.45
N THR A 298 17.88 15.71 59.33
CA THR A 298 17.24 14.38 59.36
C THR A 298 15.79 14.47 58.95
N VAL A 299 15.40 13.59 58.03
CA VAL A 299 14.03 13.33 57.63
C VAL A 299 13.63 11.97 58.17
N GLN A 300 12.80 11.95 59.20
CA GLN A 300 12.20 10.72 59.70
C GLN A 300 10.82 10.51 59.08
N ILE A 301 10.66 9.39 58.37
CA ILE A 301 9.41 8.94 57.79
C ILE A 301 8.90 7.80 58.66
N GLY A 302 7.75 7.96 59.31
CA GLY A 302 7.08 6.92 60.10
C GLY A 302 5.82 6.44 59.40
N PHE A 303 5.67 5.12 59.20
CA PHE A 303 4.50 4.50 58.59
C PHE A 303 3.58 3.92 59.68
N GLY A 304 2.81 4.80 60.34
CA GLY A 304 1.83 4.38 61.35
C GLY A 304 0.63 3.66 60.75
N ALA A 305 -0.11 2.90 61.57
CA ALA A 305 -1.28 2.13 61.13
C ALA A 305 -2.46 2.98 60.62
N THR A 306 -2.49 4.29 60.91
CA THR A 306 -3.57 5.22 60.53
C THR A 306 -3.10 6.45 59.75
N ALA A 307 -1.80 6.77 59.72
CA ALA A 307 -1.22 7.84 58.89
C ALA A 307 0.31 7.69 58.79
N THR A 308 0.88 8.11 57.67
CA THR A 308 2.32 8.34 57.51
C THR A 308 2.68 9.71 58.09
N THR A 309 3.71 9.78 58.93
CA THR A 309 4.23 11.02 59.52
C THR A 309 5.63 11.31 58.95
N VAL A 310 5.89 12.55 58.52
CA VAL A 310 7.24 13.00 58.13
C VAL A 310 7.68 14.09 59.12
N THR A 311 8.79 13.86 59.81
CA THR A 311 9.34 14.77 60.82
C THR A 311 10.71 15.25 60.36
N PHE A 312 10.92 16.56 60.34
CA PHE A 312 12.22 17.19 60.12
C PHE A 312 12.82 17.60 61.45
N SER A 313 14.08 17.26 61.70
CA SER A 313 14.81 17.63 62.91
C SER A 313 16.12 18.33 62.55
N ASP A 314 16.20 19.63 62.89
CA ASP A 314 17.42 20.45 62.89
C ASP A 314 18.15 20.24 64.24
N PRO A 315 19.41 19.76 64.25
CA PRO A 315 20.19 19.54 65.47
C PRO A 315 20.41 20.80 66.33
N ALA A 316 20.30 22.01 65.76
CA ALA A 316 20.44 23.27 66.50
C ALA A 316 19.24 23.57 67.42
N TYR A 317 18.10 22.87 67.25
CA TYR A 317 16.85 23.09 68.01
C TYR A 317 16.13 21.78 68.39
N PRO A 318 16.72 20.94 69.26
CA PRO A 318 16.23 19.58 69.56
C PRO A 318 14.85 19.50 70.23
N ASN A 319 14.30 20.62 70.69
CA ASN A 319 13.07 20.67 71.49
C ASN A 319 11.84 21.24 70.75
N SER A 320 11.90 21.46 69.44
CA SER A 320 10.80 22.05 68.68
C SER A 320 10.69 21.48 67.25
N PRO A 321 10.25 20.23 67.06
CA PRO A 321 10.03 19.65 65.72
C PRO A 321 9.02 20.49 64.95
N GLN A 322 9.40 20.86 63.73
CA GLN A 322 8.57 21.67 62.85
C GLN A 322 7.90 20.77 61.81
N THR A 323 6.56 20.78 61.76
CA THR A 323 5.78 20.12 60.71
C THR A 323 5.39 21.20 59.68
N TYR A 324 6.05 21.21 58.51
CA TYR A 324 5.78 22.22 57.48
C TYR A 324 5.48 21.61 56.11
N ALA A 325 4.55 22.27 55.41
CA ALA A 325 4.33 22.16 53.96
C ALA A 325 5.32 23.06 53.20
N ALA A 326 5.66 22.64 51.99
CA ALA A 326 6.93 22.85 51.29
C ALA A 326 7.45 24.28 51.04
N GLY A 327 8.79 24.39 50.97
CA GLY A 327 9.54 25.47 50.33
C GLY A 327 11.04 25.17 50.13
N ALA A 328 11.42 24.99 48.84
CA ALA A 328 12.73 25.10 48.15
C ALA A 328 13.88 24.06 48.34
N GLY A 329 14.14 23.29 47.27
CA GLY A 329 15.44 22.67 46.94
C GLY A 329 15.38 21.17 46.62
N ALA A 330 15.11 20.80 45.36
CA ALA A 330 14.74 19.45 44.86
C ALA A 330 13.38 18.95 45.38
N LEU A 331 12.42 18.87 44.47
CA LEU A 331 11.01 18.65 44.78
C LEU A 331 10.54 17.31 44.21
N VAL A 332 10.72 16.23 44.98
CA VAL A 332 9.97 14.99 44.75
C VAL A 332 8.60 15.17 45.41
N LEU A 333 7.64 15.69 44.64
CA LEU A 333 6.24 15.75 45.09
C LEU A 333 5.57 14.41 44.82
N LEU A 334 5.32 13.65 45.89
CA LEU A 334 4.48 12.46 45.85
C LEU A 334 3.06 12.86 46.22
N SER A 335 2.16 12.83 45.25
CA SER A 335 0.72 12.77 45.51
C SER A 335 0.35 11.32 45.78
N SER A 336 -0.12 11.02 46.99
CA SER A 336 -0.67 9.71 47.34
C SER A 336 -2.17 9.84 47.64
N GLY A 337 -2.98 10.11 46.61
CA GLY A 337 -4.35 9.62 46.57
C GLY A 337 -5.48 10.63 46.34
N GLY A 338 -6.41 10.23 45.46
CA GLY A 338 -7.86 10.48 45.51
C GLY A 338 -8.40 11.89 45.27
N THR A 339 -7.60 12.93 45.43
CA THR A 339 -8.02 14.35 45.31
C THR A 339 -6.99 15.13 44.51
N GLU A 340 -7.45 16.06 43.66
CA GLU A 340 -6.63 16.88 42.77
C GLU A 340 -5.57 17.69 43.54
N VAL A 341 -4.29 17.33 43.38
CA VAL A 341 -3.16 18.07 43.95
C VAL A 341 -2.55 18.95 42.85
N ASN A 342 -2.52 20.27 43.08
CA ASN A 342 -1.83 21.21 42.20
C ASN A 342 -0.34 21.26 42.57
N ILE A 343 0.50 20.72 41.71
CA ILE A 343 1.96 20.69 41.81
C ILE A 343 2.51 21.76 40.87
N SER A 344 3.03 22.86 41.42
CA SER A 344 3.72 23.91 40.64
C SER A 344 5.18 23.99 41.10
N SER A 345 6.08 24.01 40.13
CA SER A 345 7.54 23.90 40.32
C SER A 345 8.26 25.24 40.15
N GLY A 346 9.52 25.29 40.59
CA GLY A 346 10.30 26.53 40.78
C GLY A 346 11.19 26.90 39.59
N SER A 347 11.87 28.05 39.67
CA SER A 347 12.42 28.72 38.48
C SER A 347 13.86 28.37 38.04
N THR A 348 14.56 27.34 38.55
CA THR A 348 16.02 27.25 38.25
C THR A 348 16.76 25.90 38.12
N THR A 349 16.19 24.69 38.20
CA THR A 349 16.98 23.44 37.96
C THR A 349 16.16 22.29 37.38
N ASN A 350 16.85 21.22 36.90
CA ASN A 350 16.22 20.00 36.39
C ASN A 350 15.31 19.34 37.45
N GLU A 351 14.12 18.91 37.05
CA GLU A 351 13.09 18.41 37.98
C GLU A 351 12.55 17.06 37.53
N VAL A 352 12.28 16.16 38.49
CA VAL A 352 11.57 14.90 38.25
C VAL A 352 10.32 14.91 39.12
N ILE A 353 9.14 14.98 38.49
CA ILE A 353 7.86 15.02 39.18
C ILE A 353 7.17 13.67 38.96
N ILE A 354 6.88 12.95 40.05
CA ILE A 354 6.20 11.64 40.00
C ILE A 354 4.78 11.84 40.53
N SER A 355 3.81 11.82 39.63
CA SER A 355 2.39 11.96 39.96
C SER A 355 1.68 10.61 39.92
N ALA A 356 0.78 10.40 40.88
CA ALA A 356 -0.09 9.25 40.95
C ALA A 356 -1.46 9.69 41.47
N GLY A 357 -2.52 9.51 40.67
CA GLY A 357 -3.87 9.91 41.07
C GLY A 357 -4.60 10.72 40.01
N SER A 358 -5.13 11.89 40.39
CA SER A 358 -5.88 12.84 39.55
C SER A 358 -5.22 14.23 39.63
N ASP A 359 -3.91 14.32 39.45
CA ASP A 359 -3.13 15.53 39.82
C ASP A 359 -3.06 16.57 38.69
N SER A 360 -2.85 17.83 39.06
CA SER A 360 -2.52 18.91 38.12
C SER A 360 -1.05 19.28 38.32
N VAL A 361 -0.19 18.93 37.38
CA VAL A 361 1.27 19.11 37.46
C VAL A 361 1.72 20.16 36.47
N THR A 362 2.55 21.11 36.89
CA THR A 362 3.19 22.09 35.99
C THR A 362 4.71 21.99 36.11
N GLY A 363 5.39 21.78 34.98
CA GLY A 363 6.85 21.78 34.87
C GLY A 363 7.47 23.15 35.12
N GLY A 364 8.76 23.17 35.47
CA GLY A 364 9.49 24.38 35.84
C GLY A 364 10.12 25.06 34.63
N SER A 365 10.92 26.11 34.87
CA SER A 365 11.65 26.78 33.77
C SER A 365 12.96 26.07 33.37
N GLY A 366 13.30 24.93 34.00
CA GLY A 366 14.45 24.08 33.69
C GLY A 366 14.09 22.86 32.83
N ALA A 367 14.96 21.83 32.77
CA ALA A 367 14.60 20.56 32.13
C ALA A 367 13.77 19.70 33.09
N SER A 368 12.48 19.54 32.82
CA SER A 368 11.57 18.78 33.68
C SER A 368 11.23 17.41 33.06
N LEU A 369 11.19 16.36 33.87
CA LEU A 369 10.64 15.05 33.54
C LEU A 369 9.40 14.81 34.41
N ILE A 370 8.23 14.73 33.80
CA ILE A 370 6.98 14.39 34.47
C ILE A 370 6.68 12.93 34.20
N LEU A 371 6.75 12.10 35.23
CA LEU A 371 6.35 10.70 35.20
C LEU A 371 4.97 10.60 35.85
N SER A 372 3.98 10.13 35.08
CA SER A 372 2.64 9.88 35.61
C SER A 372 2.24 8.42 35.46
N LEU A 373 1.64 7.89 36.52
CA LEU A 373 0.98 6.58 36.56
C LEU A 373 -0.55 6.72 36.69
N GLY A 374 -1.09 7.94 36.62
CA GLY A 374 -2.50 8.23 36.88
C GLY A 374 -3.11 9.25 35.93
N SER A 375 -4.33 9.67 36.27
CA SER A 375 -5.08 10.70 35.58
C SER A 375 -4.64 12.11 36.00
N GLY A 376 -4.88 13.14 35.17
CA GLY A 376 -4.50 14.50 35.55
C GLY A 376 -4.35 15.52 34.43
N ILE A 377 -3.99 16.75 34.80
CA ILE A 377 -3.61 17.83 33.88
C ILE A 377 -2.10 18.03 34.00
N TYR A 378 -1.34 17.87 32.92
CA TYR A 378 0.12 17.96 32.91
C TYR A 378 0.55 19.12 32.01
N ARG A 379 1.06 20.20 32.60
CA ARG A 379 1.47 21.43 31.91
C ARG A 379 2.98 21.46 31.75
N ALA A 380 3.47 21.75 30.55
CA ALA A 380 4.88 22.05 30.33
C ALA A 380 5.23 23.37 31.01
N GLY A 381 6.45 23.44 31.54
CA GLY A 381 7.00 24.69 32.02
C GLY A 381 7.56 25.55 30.90
N SER A 382 8.26 26.63 31.26
CA SER A 382 8.95 27.49 30.27
C SER A 382 10.29 26.92 29.78
N GLY A 383 10.73 25.78 30.32
CA GLY A 383 11.89 25.02 29.86
C GLY A 383 11.50 23.75 29.07
N THR A 384 12.50 22.95 28.68
CA THR A 384 12.26 21.67 27.97
C THR A 384 11.60 20.66 28.90
N THR A 385 10.36 20.26 28.61
CA THR A 385 9.64 19.27 29.41
C THR A 385 9.54 17.94 28.67
N GLN A 386 9.82 16.84 29.37
CA GLN A 386 9.55 15.48 28.93
C GLN A 386 8.40 14.90 29.77
N PHE A 387 7.45 14.26 29.11
CA PHE A 387 6.33 13.58 29.76
C PHE A 387 6.44 12.08 29.51
N ALA A 388 6.29 11.28 30.55
CA ALA A 388 6.18 9.83 30.48
C ALA A 388 4.88 9.43 31.20
N LEU A 389 3.80 9.31 30.44
CA LEU A 389 2.44 9.11 30.91
C LEU A 389 2.05 7.66 30.71
N LEU A 390 2.30 6.82 31.71
CA LEU A 390 2.33 5.37 31.55
C LEU A 390 0.93 4.71 31.54
N SER A 391 -0.09 5.38 32.11
CA SER A 391 -1.49 4.94 32.15
C SER A 391 -2.41 6.04 32.70
N GLY A 392 -3.73 5.98 32.45
CA GLY A 392 -4.72 6.88 33.05
C GLY A 392 -5.39 7.84 32.08
N ASN A 393 -6.23 8.76 32.58
CA ASN A 393 -6.92 9.75 31.75
C ASN A 393 -6.38 11.17 31.98
N GLY A 394 -6.01 11.93 30.96
CA GLY A 394 -5.46 13.26 31.23
C GLY A 394 -5.39 14.24 30.08
N GLU A 395 -5.05 15.48 30.41
CA GLU A 395 -4.82 16.58 29.48
C GLU A 395 -3.36 17.02 29.62
N VAL A 396 -2.61 17.02 28.53
CA VAL A 396 -1.22 17.49 28.49
C VAL A 396 -1.22 18.83 27.77
N LEU A 397 -0.84 19.89 28.45
CA LEU A 397 -0.73 21.24 27.89
C LEU A 397 0.75 21.53 27.68
N ALA A 398 1.28 21.24 26.49
CA ALA A 398 2.71 21.30 26.22
C ALA A 398 3.02 22.01 24.90
N SER A 399 4.26 22.46 24.72
CA SER A 399 4.73 22.92 23.42
C SER A 399 6.23 22.70 23.35
N ASN A 400 6.75 22.30 22.19
CA ASN A 400 8.16 21.92 21.97
C ASN A 400 8.67 20.88 22.99
N SER A 401 7.81 19.94 23.38
CA SER A 401 8.05 18.93 24.41
C SER A 401 8.14 17.53 23.82
N SER A 402 8.72 16.59 24.58
CA SER A 402 8.69 15.16 24.22
C SER A 402 7.69 14.45 25.12
N ILE A 403 6.77 13.69 24.53
CA ILE A 403 5.64 13.07 25.23
C ILE A 403 5.63 11.58 24.89
N SER A 404 5.71 10.75 25.91
CA SER A 404 5.59 9.30 25.80
C SER A 404 4.30 8.84 26.45
N LEU A 405 3.41 8.23 25.66
CA LEU A 405 2.10 7.76 26.10
C LEU A 405 2.13 6.24 26.24
N GLY A 406 1.96 5.72 27.46
CA GLY A 406 1.98 4.30 27.78
C GLY A 406 0.63 3.60 27.55
N GLY A 407 0.66 2.27 27.57
CA GLY A 407 -0.51 1.43 27.36
C GLY A 407 -1.69 1.77 28.30
N GLY A 408 -2.85 2.08 27.71
CA GLY A 408 -4.07 2.43 28.43
C GLY A 408 -4.27 3.93 28.71
N TRP A 409 -3.42 4.82 28.19
CA TRP A 409 -3.62 6.26 28.32
C TRP A 409 -4.74 6.79 27.41
N ASN A 410 -5.59 7.68 27.92
CA ASN A 410 -6.71 8.28 27.19
C ASN A 410 -6.85 9.77 27.51
N GLY A 411 -6.86 10.64 26.52
CA GLY A 411 -7.11 12.07 26.73
C GLY A 411 -6.38 12.98 25.74
N PHE A 412 -6.23 14.25 26.11
CA PHE A 412 -5.83 15.31 25.18
C PHE A 412 -4.35 15.64 25.34
N VAL A 413 -3.66 15.87 24.22
CA VAL A 413 -2.36 16.52 24.17
C VAL A 413 -2.53 17.81 23.39
N GLU A 414 -2.58 18.93 24.09
CA GLU A 414 -2.80 20.26 23.54
C GLU A 414 -1.48 21.04 23.45
N GLY A 415 -1.19 21.54 22.24
CA GLY A 415 -0.18 22.54 21.95
C GLY A 415 0.64 22.25 20.69
N SER A 416 1.87 22.75 20.60
CA SER A 416 2.57 22.82 19.30
C SER A 416 4.05 22.51 19.34
N GLY A 417 4.55 21.88 18.28
CA GLY A 417 5.96 21.50 18.13
C GLY A 417 6.36 20.29 18.97
N ASP A 418 5.40 19.50 19.47
CA ASP A 418 5.65 18.38 20.36
C ASP A 418 6.05 17.12 19.58
N THR A 419 6.90 16.29 20.17
CA THR A 419 7.22 14.94 19.68
C THR A 419 6.54 13.91 20.56
N ILE A 420 5.54 13.22 20.04
CA ILE A 420 4.66 12.30 20.78
C ILE A 420 4.95 10.87 20.32
N THR A 421 5.12 9.94 21.25
CA THR A 421 5.38 8.53 20.97
C THR A 421 4.49 7.63 21.83
N THR A 422 3.76 6.69 21.24
CA THR A 422 3.01 5.68 22.00
C THR A 422 3.91 4.48 22.35
N LEU A 423 3.97 4.11 23.62
CA LEU A 423 4.81 3.06 24.21
C LEU A 423 3.94 1.92 24.75
N GLY A 424 3.96 0.77 24.07
CA GLY A 424 3.06 -0.36 24.35
C GLY A 424 1.66 -0.13 23.80
N GLY A 425 0.96 -1.19 23.37
CA GLY A 425 -0.37 -1.06 22.78
C GLY A 425 -1.34 -0.31 23.70
N LEU A 426 -2.07 0.66 23.16
CA LEU A 426 -2.94 1.54 23.95
C LEU A 426 -4.11 0.80 24.63
N GLY A 427 -4.39 -0.45 24.25
CA GLY A 427 -5.33 -1.33 24.96
C GLY A 427 -6.75 -0.77 25.06
N GLY A 428 -7.15 0.09 24.13
CA GLY A 428 -8.44 0.81 24.11
C GLY A 428 -8.38 2.30 24.48
N GLY A 429 -7.20 2.83 24.84
CA GLY A 429 -6.97 4.27 25.01
C GLY A 429 -7.08 5.04 23.69
N ARG A 430 -7.55 6.30 23.76
CA ARG A 430 -7.81 7.20 22.62
C ARG A 430 -7.16 8.56 22.85
N PRO A 431 -5.83 8.70 22.66
CA PRO A 431 -5.19 10.01 22.65
C PRO A 431 -5.72 10.89 21.52
N ASP A 432 -6.06 12.13 21.86
CA ASP A 432 -6.39 13.21 20.95
C ASP A 432 -5.28 14.27 21.00
N VAL A 433 -4.59 14.48 19.89
CA VAL A 433 -3.47 15.42 19.79
C VAL A 433 -3.94 16.68 19.07
N ILE A 434 -4.04 17.79 19.80
CA ILE A 434 -4.59 19.05 19.32
C ILE A 434 -3.50 20.12 19.24
N GLY A 435 -3.38 20.77 18.09
CA GLY A 435 -2.51 21.92 17.85
C GLY A 435 -1.46 21.65 16.76
N SER A 436 -0.55 22.60 16.53
CA SER A 436 0.23 22.64 15.28
C SER A 436 1.66 22.08 15.33
N SER A 437 2.16 21.55 14.21
CA SER A 437 3.56 21.08 14.05
C SER A 437 3.97 19.96 15.01
N ASN A 438 3.01 19.15 15.45
CA ASN A 438 3.27 17.98 16.29
C ASN A 438 3.74 16.81 15.43
N ASN A 439 4.71 16.05 15.93
CA ASN A 439 5.21 14.83 15.32
C ASN A 439 4.76 13.63 16.16
N VAL A 440 3.77 12.88 15.69
CA VAL A 440 3.16 11.76 16.40
C VAL A 440 3.65 10.46 15.79
N THR A 441 4.25 9.59 16.59
CA THR A 441 4.68 8.25 16.17
C THR A 441 3.96 7.17 16.98
N SER A 442 3.19 6.31 16.30
CA SER A 442 2.65 5.08 16.89
C SER A 442 3.41 3.86 16.37
N THR A 443 3.66 2.89 17.26
CA THR A 443 4.43 1.67 16.96
C THR A 443 3.73 0.37 17.32
N ASN A 444 2.53 0.40 17.92
CA ASN A 444 1.85 -0.79 18.43
C ASN A 444 0.50 -1.03 17.75
N VAL A 445 0.26 -2.29 17.36
CA VAL A 445 -0.97 -2.79 16.69
C VAL A 445 -2.26 -2.44 17.46
N ASN A 446 -3.30 -2.00 16.74
CA ASN A 446 -4.64 -1.61 17.24
C ASN A 446 -4.73 -0.31 18.07
N ASP A 447 -3.82 0.65 17.85
CA ASP A 447 -3.92 1.98 18.45
C ASP A 447 -5.06 2.81 17.80
N PHE A 448 -5.78 3.61 18.60
CA PHE A 448 -6.72 4.65 18.11
C PHE A 448 -6.11 6.00 18.44
N ILE A 449 -5.83 6.84 17.43
CA ILE A 449 -5.27 8.19 17.64
C ILE A 449 -6.03 9.18 16.76
N GLU A 450 -6.37 10.32 17.36
CA GLU A 450 -6.95 11.48 16.70
C GLU A 450 -5.90 12.59 16.70
N VAL A 451 -5.64 13.21 15.54
CA VAL A 451 -4.64 14.27 15.40
C VAL A 451 -5.26 15.42 14.64
N GLY A 452 -5.28 16.61 15.26
CA GLY A 452 -5.95 17.77 14.74
C GLY A 452 -5.39 19.12 15.17
N ASP A 453 -5.93 20.18 14.58
CA ASP A 453 -5.67 21.56 15.00
C ASP A 453 -6.64 22.04 16.07
N ALA A 454 -6.26 23.12 16.75
CA ALA A 454 -7.22 23.89 17.54
C ALA A 454 -8.20 24.62 16.60
N ALA A 455 -9.50 24.47 16.85
CA ALA A 455 -10.57 25.01 16.01
C ALA A 455 -10.30 26.44 15.51
N GLY A 456 -10.17 26.60 14.18
CA GLY A 456 -10.06 27.90 13.51
C GLY A 456 -8.65 28.35 13.10
N THR A 457 -7.62 27.50 13.18
CA THR A 457 -6.28 27.78 12.62
C THR A 457 -6.08 27.09 11.27
N THR A 458 -5.57 27.81 10.26
CA THR A 458 -5.44 27.32 8.87
C THR A 458 -3.98 27.16 8.42
N SER A 459 -3.04 26.97 9.36
CA SER A 459 -1.60 27.09 9.06
C SER A 459 -0.71 26.05 9.75
N ALA A 460 -1.27 24.91 10.18
CA ALA A 460 -0.50 23.87 10.85
C ALA A 460 -0.14 22.72 9.92
N ASN A 461 0.98 22.05 10.22
CA ASN A 461 1.46 20.86 9.51
C ASN A 461 1.79 19.78 10.55
N ASN A 462 0.79 19.11 11.11
CA ASN A 462 1.03 17.94 11.95
C ASN A 462 1.55 16.78 11.08
N VAL A 463 2.55 16.06 11.57
CA VAL A 463 3.11 14.89 10.87
C VAL A 463 2.87 13.65 11.73
N VAL A 464 2.15 12.69 11.19
CA VAL A 464 1.83 11.43 11.85
C VAL A 464 2.56 10.30 11.15
N HIS A 465 3.31 9.49 11.91
CA HIS A 465 3.87 8.23 11.46
C HIS A 465 3.17 7.07 12.17
N PHE A 466 2.32 6.35 11.44
CA PHE A 466 1.61 5.19 11.96
C PHE A 466 2.27 3.90 11.47
N ASN A 467 3.05 3.25 12.34
CA ASN A 467 3.68 1.96 12.02
C ASN A 467 2.86 0.77 12.55
N ALA A 468 1.69 1.04 13.13
CA ALA A 468 0.82 0.07 13.77
C ALA A 468 -0.19 -0.52 12.78
N GLY A 469 -0.30 -1.85 12.71
CA GLY A 469 -1.40 -2.49 11.97
C GLY A 469 -2.72 -2.53 12.76
N GLY A 470 -3.86 -2.66 12.07
CA GLY A 470 -5.18 -2.95 12.67
C GLY A 470 -5.79 -1.84 13.54
N GLY A 471 -5.27 -0.61 13.49
CA GLY A 471 -5.72 0.52 14.30
C GLY A 471 -6.76 1.44 13.64
N THR A 472 -7.02 2.57 14.27
CA THR A 472 -7.79 3.67 13.66
C THR A 472 -7.02 4.99 13.79
N LEU A 473 -6.90 5.72 12.69
CA LEU A 473 -6.31 7.06 12.64
C LEU A 473 -7.36 8.05 12.14
N ALA A 474 -7.68 9.06 12.93
CA ALA A 474 -8.47 10.20 12.48
C ALA A 474 -7.54 11.39 12.24
N LEU A 475 -7.51 11.88 11.00
CA LEU A 475 -6.85 13.12 10.63
C LEU A 475 -7.91 14.22 10.65
N LEU A 476 -7.63 15.25 11.44
CA LEU A 476 -8.41 16.47 11.51
C LEU A 476 -7.52 17.63 11.06
N ASP A 477 -8.10 18.61 10.37
CA ASP A 477 -7.54 19.95 10.12
C ASP A 477 -6.02 20.05 9.78
N ASN A 478 -5.67 19.97 8.49
CA ASN A 478 -4.31 20.16 7.93
C ASN A 478 -3.25 19.14 8.42
N ALA A 479 -3.66 17.91 8.68
CA ALA A 479 -2.75 16.86 9.11
C ALA A 479 -2.11 16.11 7.92
N GLN A 480 -0.84 15.74 8.07
CA GLN A 480 -0.14 14.86 7.14
C GLN A 480 0.18 13.53 7.82
N ALA A 481 -0.17 12.40 7.20
CA ALA A 481 0.14 11.09 7.74
C ALA A 481 0.89 10.21 6.74
N ASN A 482 1.94 9.55 7.21
CA ASN A 482 2.53 8.39 6.55
C ASN A 482 2.19 7.14 7.36
N VAL A 483 1.43 6.24 6.76
CA VAL A 483 1.00 4.97 7.33
C VAL A 483 1.84 3.86 6.74
N TYR A 484 2.50 3.07 7.59
CA TYR A 484 3.31 1.92 7.21
C TYR A 484 2.76 0.59 7.76
N GLY A 485 1.74 0.66 8.63
CA GLY A 485 1.08 -0.52 9.17
C GLY A 485 -0.04 -1.01 8.24
N ASP A 486 -0.38 -2.29 8.34
CA ASP A 486 -1.41 -2.93 7.52
C ASP A 486 -2.81 -2.88 8.20
N HIS A 487 -3.88 -2.92 7.41
CA HIS A 487 -5.28 -3.02 7.86
C HIS A 487 -5.74 -1.88 8.77
N LEU A 488 -5.26 -0.67 8.53
CA LEU A 488 -5.63 0.53 9.27
C LEU A 488 -6.98 1.07 8.77
N THR A 489 -7.83 1.56 9.68
CA THR A 489 -8.97 2.40 9.30
C THR A 489 -8.59 3.87 9.45
N VAL A 490 -8.69 4.66 8.37
CA VAL A 490 -8.34 6.09 8.38
C VAL A 490 -9.55 6.94 8.04
N TYR A 491 -9.79 7.98 8.83
CA TYR A 491 -10.80 9.01 8.56
C TYR A 491 -10.12 10.33 8.24
N VAL A 492 -10.54 10.98 7.14
CA VAL A 492 -10.02 12.28 6.68
C VAL A 492 -11.18 13.23 6.48
N ASP A 493 -11.20 14.36 7.21
CA ASP A 493 -12.36 15.27 7.23
C ASP A 493 -12.06 16.69 6.73
N ASN A 494 -10.77 17.06 6.51
CA ASN A 494 -10.38 18.37 6.01
C ASN A 494 -9.71 18.31 4.63
N SER A 495 -10.05 19.26 3.74
CA SER A 495 -9.54 19.30 2.36
C SER A 495 -8.04 19.53 2.25
N SER A 496 -7.39 20.01 3.32
CA SER A 496 -5.96 20.27 3.37
C SER A 496 -5.14 19.10 3.92
N ASP A 497 -5.80 18.02 4.31
CA ASP A 497 -5.12 16.83 4.81
C ASP A 497 -4.44 16.07 3.67
N SER A 498 -3.33 15.40 3.99
CA SER A 498 -2.65 14.51 3.04
C SER A 498 -2.30 13.19 3.71
N LEU A 499 -2.60 12.09 3.04
CA LEU A 499 -2.36 10.75 3.54
C LEU A 499 -1.50 9.96 2.55
N ALA A 500 -0.45 9.32 3.05
CA ALA A 500 0.34 8.35 2.30
C ALA A 500 0.25 6.99 2.97
N LEU A 501 -0.30 6.01 2.26
CA LEU A 501 -0.37 4.61 2.66
C LEU A 501 0.81 3.86 2.05
N GLN A 502 1.52 3.11 2.87
CA GLN A 502 2.64 2.22 2.50
C GLN A 502 2.42 0.78 3.02
N GLY A 503 1.39 0.58 3.83
CA GLY A 503 0.93 -0.73 4.30
C GLY A 503 -0.10 -1.32 3.33
N SER A 504 -0.71 -2.45 3.72
CA SER A 504 -1.69 -3.19 2.91
C SER A 504 -3.01 -3.41 3.64
N GLY A 505 -4.12 -3.41 2.89
CA GLY A 505 -5.47 -3.66 3.39
C GLY A 505 -6.06 -2.50 4.19
N ASP A 506 -5.52 -1.29 4.03
CA ASP A 506 -5.99 -0.09 4.72
C ASP A 506 -7.35 0.36 4.16
N ASN A 507 -8.22 0.91 5.00
CA ASN A 507 -9.53 1.43 4.61
C ASN A 507 -9.65 2.90 4.98
N VAL A 508 -9.70 3.76 3.98
CA VAL A 508 -9.76 5.22 4.12
C VAL A 508 -11.15 5.73 3.78
N THR A 509 -11.73 6.56 4.63
CA THR A 509 -12.95 7.32 4.34
C THR A 509 -12.62 8.81 4.31
N VAL A 510 -13.04 9.49 3.25
CA VAL A 510 -12.79 10.92 3.00
C VAL A 510 -14.11 11.66 2.89
N ASP A 511 -14.44 12.47 3.91
CA ASP A 511 -15.74 13.16 4.03
C ASP A 511 -15.74 14.57 3.39
N THR A 512 -14.67 14.92 2.67
CA THR A 512 -14.43 16.27 2.15
C THR A 512 -13.85 16.23 0.73
N SER A 513 -13.83 17.38 0.05
CA SER A 513 -13.37 17.46 -1.34
C SER A 513 -11.92 17.91 -1.46
N ASN A 514 -11.26 17.53 -2.56
CA ASN A 514 -9.90 17.95 -2.94
C ASN A 514 -8.77 17.43 -2.03
N VAL A 515 -8.99 16.32 -1.34
CA VAL A 515 -7.94 15.62 -0.59
C VAL A 515 -7.04 14.87 -1.55
N SER A 516 -5.73 14.90 -1.28
CA SER A 516 -4.73 14.12 -2.00
C SER A 516 -4.27 12.93 -1.15
N ILE A 517 -4.54 11.72 -1.64
CA ILE A 517 -4.09 10.47 -1.04
C ILE A 517 -3.01 9.84 -1.92
N SER A 518 -1.97 9.28 -1.32
CA SER A 518 -0.96 8.47 -1.99
C SER A 518 -1.04 7.04 -1.47
N VAL A 519 -0.96 6.05 -2.36
CA VAL A 519 -0.93 4.62 -2.03
C VAL A 519 0.34 4.00 -2.59
N GLY A 520 0.96 3.08 -1.84
CA GLY A 520 2.24 2.46 -2.15
C GLY A 520 2.49 1.20 -1.32
N GLY A 521 3.51 0.41 -1.68
CA GLY A 521 4.08 -0.60 -0.77
C GLY A 521 3.34 -1.93 -0.62
N ASN A 522 2.14 -2.08 -1.21
CA ASN A 522 1.29 -3.27 -1.08
C ASN A 522 1.39 -4.28 -2.25
N GLY A 523 2.53 -4.31 -2.95
CA GLY A 523 2.80 -5.11 -4.17
C GLY A 523 2.86 -6.64 -4.06
N GLY A 524 1.95 -7.25 -3.29
CA GLY A 524 1.67 -8.68 -3.26
C GLY A 524 0.77 -9.15 -4.42
N ALA A 525 0.18 -10.34 -4.31
CA ALA A 525 -0.83 -10.79 -5.28
C ALA A 525 -2.17 -10.11 -5.00
N ALA A 526 -2.80 -9.54 -6.03
CA ALA A 526 -4.10 -8.86 -5.95
C ALA A 526 -5.16 -9.65 -5.17
N GLY A 527 -5.88 -8.96 -4.27
CA GLY A 527 -7.02 -9.53 -3.57
C GLY A 527 -7.60 -8.58 -2.52
N VAL A 528 -8.93 -8.54 -2.40
CA VAL A 528 -9.72 -7.66 -1.50
C VAL A 528 -9.30 -7.66 -0.01
N ALA A 529 -8.49 -8.63 0.42
CA ALA A 529 -7.97 -8.70 1.79
C ALA A 529 -6.61 -7.99 1.97
N THR A 530 -5.96 -7.56 0.89
CA THR A 530 -4.65 -6.91 0.85
C THR A 530 -4.66 -5.58 0.11
N ASP A 531 -5.68 -5.32 -0.70
CA ASP A 531 -5.81 -4.08 -1.46
C ASP A 531 -6.25 -2.95 -0.52
N ASP A 532 -5.67 -1.77 -0.68
CA ASP A 532 -6.13 -0.60 0.06
C ASP A 532 -7.44 -0.10 -0.52
N THR A 533 -8.38 0.28 0.32
CA THR A 533 -9.68 0.84 -0.06
C THR A 533 -9.72 2.32 0.29
N VAL A 534 -10.11 3.16 -0.67
CA VAL A 534 -10.30 4.60 -0.44
C VAL A 534 -11.71 5.01 -0.88
N THR A 535 -12.54 5.42 0.07
CA THR A 535 -13.91 5.90 -0.20
C THR A 535 -13.94 7.42 -0.07
N PHE A 536 -14.32 8.10 -1.15
CA PHE A 536 -14.56 9.54 -1.21
C PHE A 536 -16.05 9.84 -1.22
N ASP A 537 -16.55 10.58 -0.23
CA ASP A 537 -17.93 11.09 -0.20
C ASP A 537 -18.13 12.30 -1.15
N ALA A 538 -17.03 12.87 -1.65
CA ALA A 538 -16.99 13.96 -2.63
C ALA A 538 -15.87 13.71 -3.68
N SER A 539 -15.38 14.75 -4.36
CA SER A 539 -14.28 14.61 -5.33
C SER A 539 -12.90 14.51 -4.65
N GLY A 540 -12.01 13.66 -5.14
CA GLY A 540 -10.67 13.46 -4.56
C GLY A 540 -9.59 13.17 -5.59
N THR A 541 -8.33 13.17 -5.15
CA THR A 541 -7.18 12.76 -5.97
C THR A 541 -6.42 11.62 -5.28
N LEU A 542 -6.10 10.58 -6.05
CA LEU A 542 -5.39 9.40 -5.60
C LEU A 542 -4.13 9.20 -6.46
N ASN A 543 -2.96 9.15 -5.84
CA ASN A 543 -1.70 8.85 -6.51
C ASN A 543 -1.22 7.46 -6.10
N VAL A 544 -1.08 6.56 -7.06
CA VAL A 544 -0.71 5.16 -6.86
C VAL A 544 0.75 4.99 -7.28
N SER A 545 1.58 4.50 -6.36
CA SER A 545 3.01 4.27 -6.59
C SER A 545 3.23 2.91 -7.26
N ASP A 546 4.36 2.73 -7.96
CA ASP A 546 4.68 1.50 -8.67
C ASP A 546 4.48 0.21 -7.83
N ASN A 547 3.88 -0.81 -8.44
CA ASN A 547 3.57 -2.12 -7.89
C ASN A 547 2.59 -2.04 -6.71
N SER A 548 1.49 -1.30 -6.87
CA SER A 548 0.48 -1.15 -5.81
C SER A 548 -0.93 -1.56 -6.25
N HIS A 549 -1.77 -1.87 -5.26
CA HIS A 549 -3.16 -2.28 -5.42
C HIS A 549 -4.10 -1.33 -4.69
N VAL A 550 -5.14 -0.81 -5.33
CA VAL A 550 -6.10 0.07 -4.65
C VAL A 550 -7.49 -0.02 -5.26
N ASP A 551 -8.52 0.01 -4.42
CA ASP A 551 -9.92 0.18 -4.79
C ASP A 551 -10.43 1.55 -4.32
N ALA A 552 -10.83 2.40 -5.25
CA ALA A 552 -11.39 3.73 -5.00
C ALA A 552 -12.90 3.75 -5.24
N TYR A 553 -13.65 4.34 -4.32
CA TYR A 553 -15.09 4.53 -4.42
C TYR A 553 -15.42 6.02 -4.31
N GLY A 554 -16.34 6.55 -5.13
CA GLY A 554 -16.76 7.95 -5.07
C GLY A 554 -17.00 8.53 -6.45
N SER A 555 -17.49 9.76 -6.56
CA SER A 555 -17.70 10.44 -7.85
C SER A 555 -16.66 11.53 -8.09
N SER A 556 -16.22 11.70 -9.34
CA SER A 556 -15.21 12.70 -9.72
C SER A 556 -13.87 12.49 -9.02
N VAL A 557 -13.44 11.24 -8.91
CA VAL A 557 -12.14 10.81 -8.40
C VAL A 557 -11.12 10.84 -9.54
N LEU A 558 -10.00 11.53 -9.32
CA LEU A 558 -8.84 11.50 -10.22
C LEU A 558 -7.78 10.56 -9.67
N VAL A 559 -7.50 9.46 -10.36
CA VAL A 559 -6.44 8.50 -10.02
C VAL A 559 -5.27 8.64 -10.98
N THR A 560 -4.04 8.65 -10.47
CA THR A 560 -2.81 8.59 -11.27
C THR A 560 -1.99 7.39 -10.84
N ALA A 561 -1.70 6.47 -11.75
CA ALA A 561 -0.96 5.23 -11.48
C ALA A 561 0.46 5.23 -12.07
N GLY A 562 1.39 4.62 -11.33
CA GLY A 562 2.76 4.29 -11.70
C GLY A 562 2.80 3.00 -12.52
N THR A 563 3.85 2.18 -12.37
CA THR A 563 4.02 0.92 -13.14
C THR A 563 3.59 -0.32 -12.38
N ASN A 564 2.99 -1.28 -13.06
CA ASN A 564 2.51 -2.59 -12.56
C ASN A 564 1.45 -2.45 -11.46
N ASP A 565 0.58 -1.45 -11.57
CA ASP A 565 -0.44 -1.17 -10.56
C ASP A 565 -1.77 -1.87 -10.88
N THR A 566 -2.55 -2.22 -9.87
CA THR A 566 -3.96 -2.63 -10.04
C THR A 566 -4.86 -1.62 -9.36
N VAL A 567 -5.73 -0.99 -10.13
CA VAL A 567 -6.57 0.12 -9.68
C VAL A 567 -8.03 -0.21 -9.97
N GLY A 568 -8.85 -0.39 -8.93
CA GLY A 568 -10.31 -0.39 -9.02
C GLY A 568 -10.86 1.02 -8.79
N VAL A 569 -11.81 1.48 -9.60
CA VAL A 569 -12.52 2.75 -9.42
C VAL A 569 -14.01 2.53 -9.64
N GLN A 570 -14.84 2.89 -8.67
CA GLN A 570 -16.29 2.74 -8.72
C GLN A 570 -17.00 4.05 -8.41
N GLY A 571 -17.83 4.50 -9.35
CA GLY A 571 -18.47 5.79 -9.24
C GLY A 571 -18.97 6.35 -10.55
N SER A 572 -18.79 7.65 -10.73
CA SER A 572 -19.23 8.37 -11.92
C SER A 572 -18.39 9.62 -12.12
N ASN A 573 -18.10 9.94 -13.38
CA ASN A 573 -17.25 11.06 -13.78
C ASN A 573 -15.82 10.93 -13.24
N ASP A 574 -15.34 9.69 -13.08
CA ASP A 574 -14.02 9.39 -12.56
C ASP A 574 -12.97 9.39 -13.68
N ALA A 575 -11.71 9.67 -13.35
CA ALA A 575 -10.63 9.71 -14.31
C ALA A 575 -9.41 8.94 -13.80
N VAL A 576 -8.88 8.00 -14.60
CA VAL A 576 -7.66 7.25 -14.28
C VAL A 576 -6.58 7.54 -15.31
N HIS A 577 -5.41 8.00 -14.86
CA HIS A 577 -4.22 8.17 -15.68
C HIS A 577 -3.22 7.04 -15.39
N ALA A 578 -3.23 5.99 -16.21
CA ALA A 578 -2.29 4.86 -16.15
C ALA A 578 -0.99 5.23 -16.88
N ASN A 579 -0.06 5.87 -16.17
CA ASN A 579 1.15 6.42 -16.76
C ASN A 579 2.29 5.39 -16.89
N GLY A 580 2.28 4.35 -16.05
CA GLY A 580 3.28 3.29 -16.10
C GLY A 580 2.85 2.10 -16.97
N ASN A 581 3.74 1.12 -17.05
CA ASN A 581 3.55 -0.08 -17.86
C ASN A 581 2.88 -1.19 -17.04
N ASN A 582 2.12 -2.05 -17.73
CA ASN A 582 1.48 -3.26 -17.18
C ASN A 582 0.45 -3.00 -16.07
N ASP A 583 -0.23 -1.87 -16.10
CA ASP A 583 -1.28 -1.57 -15.12
C ASP A 583 -2.58 -2.33 -15.43
N ILE A 584 -3.38 -2.63 -14.42
CA ILE A 584 -4.73 -3.20 -14.54
C ILE A 584 -5.69 -2.19 -13.94
N VAL A 585 -6.48 -1.51 -14.77
CA VAL A 585 -7.49 -0.55 -14.33
C VAL A 585 -8.85 -1.20 -14.45
N SER A 586 -9.63 -1.27 -13.37
CA SER A 586 -11.03 -1.72 -13.39
C SER A 586 -11.92 -0.55 -13.01
N ILE A 587 -12.80 -0.09 -13.89
CA ILE A 587 -13.51 1.19 -13.73
C ILE A 587 -14.98 1.09 -14.15
N GLY A 588 -15.88 1.79 -13.45
CA GLY A 588 -17.29 1.90 -13.82
C GLY A 588 -18.20 2.31 -12.67
N GLY A 589 -19.50 1.94 -12.74
CA GLY A 589 -20.50 2.23 -11.70
C GLY A 589 -21.49 3.36 -12.04
N ASN A 590 -21.36 3.95 -13.23
CA ASN A 590 -22.20 5.06 -13.70
C ASN A 590 -23.54 4.63 -14.33
N GLY A 591 -23.81 3.33 -14.48
CA GLY A 591 -25.16 2.76 -14.60
C GLY A 591 -26.06 3.45 -15.63
N GLY A 592 -25.65 3.60 -16.89
CA GLY A 592 -26.34 4.52 -17.80
C GLY A 592 -26.07 4.38 -19.29
N THR A 593 -26.88 5.12 -20.06
CA THR A 593 -26.77 5.32 -21.51
C THR A 593 -25.67 6.34 -21.84
N PHE A 594 -24.96 6.15 -22.96
CA PHE A 594 -23.85 7.00 -23.42
C PHE A 594 -24.07 8.52 -23.20
N ASN A 595 -23.23 9.17 -22.39
CA ASN A 595 -23.30 10.62 -22.17
C ASN A 595 -21.98 11.21 -21.64
N PHE A 596 -21.25 11.94 -22.50
CA PHE A 596 -19.99 12.63 -22.20
C PHE A 596 -19.89 13.44 -20.89
N SER A 597 -21.01 13.85 -20.27
CA SER A 597 -21.00 14.64 -19.04
C SER A 597 -20.85 13.84 -17.74
N ASN A 598 -20.96 12.50 -17.78
CA ASN A 598 -20.91 11.62 -16.60
C ASN A 598 -20.15 10.32 -16.85
N ASN A 599 -19.28 10.32 -17.85
CA ASN A 599 -18.47 9.16 -18.22
C ASN A 599 -17.25 9.05 -17.35
N ASP A 600 -16.86 7.81 -17.09
CA ASP A 600 -15.57 7.53 -16.51
C ASP A 600 -14.52 7.50 -17.64
N GLY A 601 -13.33 8.02 -17.39
CA GLY A 601 -12.27 8.17 -18.38
C GLY A 601 -10.99 7.48 -17.96
N VAL A 602 -10.34 6.77 -18.88
CA VAL A 602 -9.01 6.21 -18.67
C VAL A 602 -8.04 6.78 -19.71
N THR A 603 -6.93 7.35 -19.28
CA THR A 603 -5.81 7.72 -20.15
C THR A 603 -4.67 6.76 -19.91
N VAL A 604 -4.26 6.06 -20.96
CA VAL A 604 -3.19 5.06 -20.95
C VAL A 604 -1.98 5.62 -21.68
N ALA A 605 -0.86 5.81 -20.97
CA ALA A 605 0.39 6.27 -21.54
C ALA A 605 1.48 5.18 -21.58
N GLY A 606 1.43 4.19 -20.69
CA GLY A 606 2.34 3.05 -20.71
C GLY A 606 1.85 1.89 -21.56
N THR A 607 2.71 0.87 -21.71
CA THR A 607 2.44 -0.32 -22.54
C THR A 607 2.00 -1.50 -21.68
N GLY A 608 1.17 -2.39 -22.24
CA GLY A 608 0.74 -3.62 -21.56
C GLY A 608 -0.35 -3.41 -20.51
N THR A 609 -0.93 -2.20 -20.46
CA THR A 609 -2.05 -1.87 -19.58
C THR A 609 -3.32 -2.59 -20.04
N THR A 610 -4.14 -3.03 -19.07
CA THR A 610 -5.46 -3.60 -19.30
C THR A 610 -6.52 -2.74 -18.62
N VAL A 611 -7.57 -2.35 -19.34
CA VAL A 611 -8.74 -1.63 -18.82
C VAL A 611 -9.91 -2.60 -18.76
N ASN A 612 -10.54 -2.75 -17.60
CA ASN A 612 -11.71 -3.58 -17.40
C ASN A 612 -12.88 -2.67 -17.03
N GLU A 613 -13.90 -2.65 -17.87
CA GLU A 613 -15.14 -1.98 -17.56
C GLU A 613 -16.02 -2.89 -16.69
N LEU A 614 -16.66 -2.31 -15.66
CA LEU A 614 -17.57 -3.03 -14.78
C LEU A 614 -18.97 -3.13 -15.41
N ASP A 615 -19.72 -4.20 -15.16
CA ASP A 615 -21.04 -4.44 -15.76
C ASP A 615 -22.01 -3.25 -15.63
N ASN A 616 -22.73 -2.95 -16.72
CA ASN A 616 -23.63 -1.82 -16.91
C ASN A 616 -22.97 -0.44 -16.73
N SER A 617 -21.72 -0.29 -17.18
CA SER A 617 -20.99 0.98 -17.11
C SER A 617 -20.79 1.62 -18.49
N HIS A 618 -20.24 2.84 -18.44
CA HIS A 618 -19.81 3.56 -19.61
C HIS A 618 -18.46 4.24 -19.40
N VAL A 619 -17.44 3.79 -20.13
CA VAL A 619 -16.03 4.20 -19.98
C VAL A 619 -15.45 4.64 -21.32
N ASP A 620 -14.68 5.74 -21.34
CA ASP A 620 -13.88 6.17 -22.49
C ASP A 620 -12.37 6.00 -22.18
N ALA A 621 -11.67 5.17 -22.93
CA ALA A 621 -10.25 4.88 -22.79
C ALA A 621 -9.41 5.44 -23.95
N TYR A 622 -8.38 6.22 -23.64
CA TYR A 622 -7.51 6.90 -24.60
C TYR A 622 -6.07 6.39 -24.47
N GLY A 623 -5.44 5.98 -25.57
CA GLY A 623 -4.06 5.48 -25.56
C GLY A 623 -3.78 4.52 -26.71
N ASN A 624 -2.57 3.98 -26.80
CA ASN A 624 -2.20 3.01 -27.84
C ASN A 624 -1.72 1.70 -27.21
N ASN A 625 -1.88 0.57 -27.89
CA ASN A 625 -1.33 -0.74 -27.49
C ASN A 625 -1.74 -1.22 -26.09
N PHE A 626 -3.03 -1.08 -25.74
CA PHE A 626 -3.60 -1.57 -24.50
C PHE A 626 -4.74 -2.56 -24.76
N ALA A 627 -5.08 -3.36 -23.75
CA ALA A 627 -6.23 -4.26 -23.81
C ALA A 627 -7.42 -3.65 -23.07
N ALA A 628 -8.63 -3.80 -23.58
CA ALA A 628 -9.85 -3.37 -22.92
C ALA A 628 -10.86 -4.52 -22.85
N ASN A 629 -11.52 -4.72 -21.70
CA ASN A 629 -12.52 -5.75 -21.51
C ASN A 629 -13.84 -5.08 -21.10
N ALA A 630 -14.92 -5.40 -21.80
CA ALA A 630 -16.27 -5.03 -21.41
C ALA A 630 -16.99 -6.24 -20.77
N GLY A 631 -17.70 -5.97 -19.67
CA GLY A 631 -18.64 -6.86 -19.01
C GLY A 631 -19.96 -6.94 -19.78
N THR A 632 -21.10 -7.04 -19.09
CA THR A 632 -22.44 -7.15 -19.73
C THR A 632 -23.20 -5.84 -19.78
N GLY A 633 -23.61 -5.43 -20.98
CA GLY A 633 -24.50 -4.29 -21.20
C GLY A 633 -23.75 -2.96 -21.14
N ASP A 634 -22.47 -2.98 -21.48
CA ASP A 634 -21.54 -1.86 -21.31
C ASP A 634 -21.44 -0.99 -22.56
N THR A 635 -20.99 0.25 -22.37
CA THR A 635 -20.61 1.13 -23.47
C THR A 635 -19.15 1.56 -23.35
N LEU A 636 -18.29 0.99 -24.19
CA LEU A 636 -16.84 1.19 -24.13
C LEU A 636 -16.35 2.04 -25.30
N GLY A 637 -15.82 3.24 -25.02
CA GLY A 637 -15.04 4.01 -25.99
C GLY A 637 -13.56 3.64 -25.90
N VAL A 638 -12.93 3.33 -27.03
CA VAL A 638 -11.47 3.17 -27.14
C VAL A 638 -10.93 4.07 -28.25
N HIS A 639 -9.89 4.83 -27.93
CA HIS A 639 -9.35 5.85 -28.81
C HIS A 639 -7.83 5.75 -28.93
N GLY A 640 -7.34 5.44 -30.12
CA GLY A 640 -5.92 5.29 -30.43
C GLY A 640 -5.66 4.23 -31.49
N GLY A 641 -4.54 3.51 -31.41
CA GLY A 641 -4.22 2.41 -32.32
C GLY A 641 -3.59 1.21 -31.60
N GLY A 642 -3.76 0.02 -32.17
CA GLY A 642 -3.28 -1.26 -31.65
C GLY A 642 -4.02 -1.72 -30.39
N ILE A 643 -5.28 -1.32 -30.21
CA ILE A 643 -6.06 -1.62 -29.01
C ILE A 643 -6.77 -2.98 -29.19
N THR A 644 -6.69 -3.86 -28.19
CA THR A 644 -7.43 -5.14 -28.20
C THR A 644 -8.63 -5.07 -27.26
N VAL A 645 -9.84 -5.04 -27.81
CA VAL A 645 -11.10 -5.03 -27.08
C VAL A 645 -11.72 -6.42 -27.03
N ASN A 646 -12.15 -6.85 -25.84
CA ASN A 646 -12.92 -8.07 -25.61
C ASN A 646 -14.27 -7.71 -24.98
N ALA A 647 -15.30 -7.60 -25.81
CA ALA A 647 -16.69 -7.32 -25.44
C ALA A 647 -17.48 -8.63 -25.34
N SER A 648 -17.23 -9.35 -24.24
CA SER A 648 -17.71 -10.72 -24.09
C SER A 648 -19.13 -10.84 -23.51
N GLY A 649 -19.68 -9.75 -22.98
CA GLY A 649 -21.03 -9.69 -22.46
C GLY A 649 -22.09 -9.52 -23.55
N ASN A 650 -23.36 -9.53 -23.13
CA ASN A 650 -24.47 -9.34 -24.05
C ASN A 650 -24.85 -7.86 -24.15
N ASN A 651 -25.17 -7.41 -25.35
CA ASN A 651 -25.59 -6.04 -25.67
C ASN A 651 -24.53 -4.96 -25.43
N ASP A 652 -23.25 -5.31 -25.56
CA ASP A 652 -22.16 -4.36 -25.40
C ASP A 652 -22.06 -3.44 -26.63
N THR A 653 -21.82 -2.16 -26.39
CA THR A 653 -21.57 -1.16 -27.45
C THR A 653 -20.12 -0.69 -27.36
N VAL A 654 -19.34 -0.90 -28.41
CA VAL A 654 -17.94 -0.46 -28.49
C VAL A 654 -17.84 0.70 -29.47
N TRP A 655 -17.20 1.79 -29.09
CA TRP A 655 -16.78 2.86 -29.99
C TRP A 655 -15.26 2.75 -30.19
N ALA A 656 -14.79 2.50 -31.40
CA ALA A 656 -13.37 2.28 -31.67
C ALA A 656 -12.81 3.23 -32.73
N GLY A 657 -11.48 3.37 -32.76
CA GLY A 657 -10.74 4.08 -33.79
C GLY A 657 -10.12 5.43 -33.38
N GLY A 658 -9.90 6.30 -34.36
CA GLY A 658 -9.14 7.56 -34.23
C GLY A 658 -7.66 7.46 -34.65
N ASN A 659 -7.30 6.37 -35.33
CA ASN A 659 -5.95 5.99 -35.69
C ASN A 659 -5.34 6.79 -36.87
N SER A 660 -6.13 7.43 -37.76
CA SER A 660 -5.65 8.27 -38.88
C SER A 660 -4.50 7.67 -39.72
N SER A 661 -4.25 6.37 -39.61
CA SER A 661 -3.05 5.70 -40.10
C SER A 661 -3.35 4.99 -41.42
N THR A 662 -2.31 4.79 -42.21
CA THR A 662 -2.40 3.95 -43.41
C THR A 662 -2.50 2.48 -42.97
N PHE A 663 -3.47 1.73 -43.53
CA PHE A 663 -3.72 0.29 -43.33
C PHE A 663 -2.47 -0.52 -42.92
N SER A 664 -2.46 -1.08 -41.70
CA SER A 664 -1.39 -1.91 -41.15
C SER A 664 -1.92 -2.78 -40.00
N PHE A 665 -2.00 -4.10 -40.22
CA PHE A 665 -2.41 -5.12 -39.22
C PHE A 665 -1.75 -5.03 -37.83
N ALA A 666 -0.64 -4.31 -37.69
CA ALA A 666 0.05 -4.14 -36.41
C ALA A 666 -0.50 -2.98 -35.56
N ASP A 667 -1.19 -2.02 -36.18
CA ASP A 667 -1.68 -0.79 -35.54
C ASP A 667 -3.22 -0.72 -35.50
N ASP A 668 -3.89 -1.77 -35.98
CA ASP A 668 -5.35 -1.84 -36.06
C ASP A 668 -5.94 -2.19 -34.70
N ASP A 669 -7.10 -1.60 -34.41
CA ASP A 669 -7.85 -1.97 -33.22
C ASP A 669 -8.57 -3.29 -33.51
N THR A 670 -8.49 -4.25 -32.60
CA THR A 670 -9.17 -5.54 -32.73
C THR A 670 -10.28 -5.63 -31.70
N VAL A 671 -11.51 -5.93 -32.12
CA VAL A 671 -12.68 -6.06 -31.23
C VAL A 671 -13.23 -7.48 -31.30
N THR A 672 -13.37 -8.15 -30.17
CA THR A 672 -13.98 -9.49 -30.09
C THR A 672 -15.31 -9.41 -29.37
N PHE A 673 -16.40 -9.79 -30.05
CA PHE A 673 -17.72 -9.98 -29.47
C PHE A 673 -17.98 -11.47 -29.24
N ALA A 674 -18.13 -11.87 -27.97
CA ALA A 674 -18.47 -13.26 -27.62
C ALA A 674 -19.94 -13.44 -27.19
N GLY A 675 -20.58 -12.38 -26.71
CA GLY A 675 -22.01 -12.37 -26.39
C GLY A 675 -22.89 -12.04 -27.60
N THR A 676 -24.20 -11.91 -27.37
CA THR A 676 -25.17 -11.58 -28.42
C THR A 676 -25.56 -10.10 -28.39
N GLY A 677 -25.84 -9.51 -29.55
CA GLY A 677 -26.38 -8.14 -29.66
C GLY A 677 -25.34 -7.04 -29.52
N GLY A 678 -24.06 -7.34 -29.76
CA GLY A 678 -22.99 -6.36 -29.77
C GLY A 678 -23.17 -5.29 -30.85
N THR A 679 -22.66 -4.08 -30.61
CA THR A 679 -22.60 -3.01 -31.60
C THR A 679 -21.20 -2.40 -31.61
N LEU A 680 -20.58 -2.29 -32.78
CA LEU A 680 -19.34 -1.54 -33.01
C LEU A 680 -19.68 -0.23 -33.72
N ASN A 681 -19.19 0.90 -33.21
CA ASN A 681 -19.23 2.19 -33.89
C ASN A 681 -17.80 2.63 -34.17
N GLU A 682 -17.47 2.89 -35.42
CA GLU A 682 -16.16 3.39 -35.83
C GLU A 682 -16.18 4.91 -35.97
N SER A 683 -15.09 5.55 -35.57
CA SER A 683 -14.86 6.97 -35.84
C SER A 683 -14.37 7.16 -37.27
N ASP A 684 -14.61 8.31 -37.91
CA ASP A 684 -14.13 8.55 -39.29
C ASP A 684 -12.61 8.34 -39.47
N ASN A 685 -12.21 7.72 -40.57
CA ASN A 685 -10.84 7.36 -40.94
C ASN A 685 -10.18 6.38 -39.97
N SER A 686 -10.95 5.40 -39.49
CA SER A 686 -10.47 4.36 -38.59
C SER A 686 -10.20 3.04 -39.31
N HIS A 687 -9.40 2.19 -38.67
CA HIS A 687 -9.27 0.80 -39.06
C HIS A 687 -9.49 -0.12 -37.86
N VAL A 688 -10.52 -0.96 -37.95
CA VAL A 688 -10.92 -1.87 -36.88
C VAL A 688 -11.23 -3.26 -37.44
N ASP A 689 -10.71 -4.31 -36.82
CA ASP A 689 -11.01 -5.71 -37.11
C ASP A 689 -11.89 -6.30 -36.00
N ALA A 690 -13.12 -6.69 -36.34
CA ALA A 690 -14.11 -7.24 -35.43
C ALA A 690 -14.36 -8.74 -35.65
N THR A 691 -14.35 -9.55 -34.59
CA THR A 691 -14.67 -10.99 -34.64
C THR A 691 -15.84 -11.29 -33.72
N GLY A 692 -16.82 -12.10 -34.18
CA GLY A 692 -17.98 -12.46 -33.37
C GLY A 692 -19.13 -13.00 -34.22
N SER A 693 -20.35 -13.06 -33.71
CA SER A 693 -21.52 -13.42 -34.53
C SER A 693 -22.75 -12.63 -34.07
N ASN A 694 -23.64 -12.27 -35.00
CA ASN A 694 -24.86 -11.51 -34.72
C ASN A 694 -24.61 -10.15 -34.03
N PHE A 695 -23.66 -9.37 -34.54
CA PHE A 695 -23.40 -8.00 -34.08
C PHE A 695 -23.57 -6.98 -35.21
N TRP A 696 -23.74 -5.72 -34.84
CA TRP A 696 -23.84 -4.59 -35.77
C TRP A 696 -22.54 -3.80 -35.84
N VAL A 697 -22.20 -3.27 -37.00
CA VAL A 697 -21.12 -2.29 -37.19
C VAL A 697 -21.68 -1.05 -37.85
N ASN A 698 -21.37 0.14 -37.32
CA ASN A 698 -21.64 1.43 -37.94
C ASN A 698 -20.33 2.12 -38.25
N ALA A 699 -20.07 2.37 -39.53
CA ALA A 699 -18.88 3.08 -40.00
C ALA A 699 -19.26 4.46 -40.59
N GLY A 700 -18.41 5.43 -40.31
CA GLY A 700 -18.43 6.80 -40.81
C GLY A 700 -17.77 6.89 -42.19
N THR A 701 -16.94 7.91 -42.42
CA THR A 701 -16.26 8.17 -43.69
C THR A 701 -14.79 7.73 -43.67
N GLY A 702 -14.39 6.95 -44.67
CA GLY A 702 -13.00 6.59 -44.94
C GLY A 702 -12.51 5.43 -44.06
N ASP A 703 -13.43 4.60 -43.58
CA ASP A 703 -13.14 3.56 -42.60
C ASP A 703 -12.75 2.25 -43.27
N THR A 704 -11.89 1.48 -42.60
CA THR A 704 -11.57 0.10 -42.97
C THR A 704 -12.07 -0.86 -41.90
N VAL A 705 -13.10 -1.63 -42.25
CA VAL A 705 -13.81 -2.52 -41.32
C VAL A 705 -13.47 -3.97 -41.66
N GLY A 706 -12.83 -4.71 -40.76
CA GLY A 706 -12.74 -6.17 -40.83
C GLY A 706 -13.86 -6.81 -40.02
N VAL A 707 -14.59 -7.78 -40.58
CA VAL A 707 -15.58 -8.57 -39.84
C VAL A 707 -15.40 -10.06 -40.07
N HIS A 708 -15.37 -10.84 -38.98
CA HIS A 708 -15.19 -12.29 -38.99
C HIS A 708 -16.27 -13.00 -38.19
N GLY A 709 -16.94 -13.98 -38.81
CA GLY A 709 -18.02 -14.78 -38.22
C GLY A 709 -19.31 -14.68 -39.04
N GLY A 710 -20.48 -14.96 -38.46
CA GLY A 710 -21.74 -15.00 -39.21
C GLY A 710 -22.88 -14.17 -38.61
N GLY A 711 -23.81 -13.73 -39.46
CA GLY A 711 -24.98 -12.92 -39.10
C GLY A 711 -24.64 -11.47 -38.75
N ILE A 712 -23.52 -10.95 -39.26
CA ILE A 712 -23.02 -9.62 -38.97
C ILE A 712 -23.69 -8.60 -39.89
N THR A 713 -24.11 -7.46 -39.37
CA THR A 713 -24.65 -6.37 -40.19
C THR A 713 -23.73 -5.16 -40.14
N VAL A 714 -23.17 -4.77 -41.27
CA VAL A 714 -22.32 -3.57 -41.41
C VAL A 714 -23.12 -2.45 -42.09
N ASN A 715 -23.07 -1.26 -41.53
CA ASN A 715 -23.68 -0.04 -42.04
C ASN A 715 -22.58 1.01 -42.26
N ALA A 716 -22.01 1.03 -43.47
CA ALA A 716 -20.98 1.96 -43.90
C ALA A 716 -21.65 3.21 -44.51
N SER A 717 -21.79 4.24 -43.69
CA SER A 717 -22.62 5.40 -44.01
C SER A 717 -21.88 6.54 -44.73
N GLY A 718 -20.55 6.55 -44.68
CA GLY A 718 -19.69 7.56 -45.30
C GLY A 718 -19.17 7.16 -46.68
N ASN A 719 -18.24 7.96 -47.20
CA ASN A 719 -17.62 7.72 -48.51
C ASN A 719 -16.25 7.04 -48.36
N ASN A 720 -15.86 6.25 -49.36
CA ASN A 720 -14.57 5.57 -49.47
C ASN A 720 -14.30 4.54 -48.35
N ASP A 721 -15.34 3.88 -47.86
CA ASP A 721 -15.21 2.83 -46.84
C ASP A 721 -14.76 1.51 -47.50
N THR A 722 -13.91 0.75 -46.81
CA THR A 722 -13.47 -0.57 -47.24
C THR A 722 -13.90 -1.61 -46.20
N VAL A 723 -14.69 -2.59 -46.59
CA VAL A 723 -15.10 -3.68 -45.68
C VAL A 723 -14.46 -4.99 -46.13
N TRP A 724 -13.80 -5.67 -45.21
CA TRP A 724 -13.32 -7.04 -45.37
C TRP A 724 -14.22 -7.97 -44.54
N ALA A 725 -14.88 -8.92 -45.17
CA ALA A 725 -15.84 -9.78 -44.50
C ALA A 725 -15.63 -11.26 -44.85
N GLY A 726 -15.88 -12.17 -43.91
CA GLY A 726 -15.91 -13.59 -44.20
C GLY A 726 -15.62 -14.55 -43.04
N GLY A 727 -15.39 -15.82 -43.36
CA GLY A 727 -15.09 -16.87 -42.39
C GLY A 727 -16.32 -17.59 -41.81
N ASN A 728 -17.50 -17.42 -42.43
CA ASN A 728 -18.74 -18.03 -41.97
C ASN A 728 -18.93 -19.48 -42.47
N GLY A 729 -18.43 -19.86 -43.65
CA GLY A 729 -18.43 -21.25 -44.16
C GLY A 729 -19.81 -21.93 -44.17
N GLN A 730 -20.89 -21.14 -44.17
CA GLN A 730 -22.27 -21.62 -44.04
C GLN A 730 -22.86 -21.96 -45.41
N ALA A 731 -23.95 -22.74 -45.40
CA ALA A 731 -24.79 -22.95 -46.58
C ALA A 731 -25.74 -21.75 -46.78
N PHE A 732 -26.08 -21.40 -48.02
CA PHE A 732 -26.93 -20.27 -48.41
C PHE A 732 -28.20 -20.10 -47.54
N SER A 733 -28.34 -18.96 -46.85
CA SER A 733 -29.52 -18.66 -46.02
C SER A 733 -29.58 -17.18 -45.57
N PHE A 734 -30.50 -16.42 -46.18
CA PHE A 734 -30.78 -15.00 -45.86
C PHE A 734 -30.93 -14.61 -44.37
N ALA A 735 -31.17 -15.58 -43.49
CA ALA A 735 -31.33 -15.33 -42.05
C ALA A 735 -30.02 -15.27 -41.26
N THR A 736 -28.90 -15.70 -41.84
CA THR A 736 -27.61 -15.89 -41.13
C THR A 736 -26.42 -15.31 -41.88
N ASP A 737 -26.66 -14.70 -43.03
CA ASP A 737 -25.62 -14.13 -43.88
C ASP A 737 -25.15 -12.79 -43.32
N ASP A 738 -23.91 -12.43 -43.66
CA ASP A 738 -23.41 -11.11 -43.31
C ASP A 738 -23.99 -10.09 -44.29
N SER A 739 -24.61 -9.04 -43.76
CA SER A 739 -25.32 -8.01 -44.53
C SER A 739 -24.55 -6.70 -44.47
N ILE A 740 -24.03 -6.23 -45.59
CA ILE A 740 -23.13 -5.07 -45.66
C ILE A 740 -23.79 -3.98 -46.51
N HIS A 741 -24.20 -2.91 -45.86
CA HIS A 741 -24.85 -1.77 -46.50
C HIS A 741 -23.88 -0.59 -46.65
N PHE A 742 -23.67 -0.14 -47.88
CA PHE A 742 -22.93 1.07 -48.24
C PHE A 742 -23.91 2.16 -48.68
N TYR A 743 -23.88 3.30 -48.00
CA TYR A 743 -24.73 4.46 -48.31
C TYR A 743 -24.00 5.60 -49.01
N GLY A 744 -22.66 5.66 -48.89
CA GLY A 744 -21.84 6.61 -49.63
C GLY A 744 -21.32 6.07 -50.96
N THR A 745 -20.27 6.71 -51.47
CA THR A 745 -19.67 6.42 -52.79
C THR A 745 -18.19 6.07 -52.66
N GLY A 746 -17.67 5.31 -53.64
CA GLY A 746 -16.24 4.95 -53.68
C GLY A 746 -15.84 3.83 -52.73
N SER A 747 -16.81 3.07 -52.22
CA SER A 747 -16.60 2.02 -51.23
C SER A 747 -16.25 0.67 -51.87
N THR A 748 -15.53 -0.16 -51.11
CA THR A 748 -15.06 -1.49 -51.54
C THR A 748 -15.50 -2.56 -50.56
N LEU A 749 -15.96 -3.70 -51.07
CA LEU A 749 -16.20 -4.94 -50.32
C LEU A 749 -15.18 -6.00 -50.76
N ASN A 750 -14.43 -6.54 -49.82
CA ASN A 750 -13.52 -7.67 -50.03
C ASN A 750 -14.01 -8.87 -49.22
N GLU A 751 -14.11 -10.02 -49.85
CA GLU A 751 -14.57 -11.25 -49.20
C GLU A 751 -13.41 -12.23 -49.02
N PHE A 752 -13.37 -12.91 -47.87
CA PHE A 752 -12.47 -14.04 -47.67
C PHE A 752 -13.03 -15.31 -48.33
N ASP A 753 -12.17 -16.30 -48.59
CA ASP A 753 -12.59 -17.57 -49.21
C ASP A 753 -13.68 -18.32 -48.42
N ASN A 754 -14.62 -18.93 -49.13
CA ASN A 754 -15.76 -19.71 -48.61
C ASN A 754 -16.71 -18.88 -47.72
N SER A 755 -16.98 -17.65 -48.14
CA SER A 755 -17.86 -16.71 -47.46
C SER A 755 -19.22 -16.62 -48.14
N HIS A 756 -20.21 -16.15 -47.36
CA HIS A 756 -21.53 -15.83 -47.86
C HIS A 756 -21.98 -14.45 -47.36
N ILE A 757 -22.10 -13.50 -48.28
CA ILE A 757 -22.25 -12.08 -47.96
C ILE A 757 -23.27 -11.42 -48.90
N ASP A 758 -24.15 -10.59 -48.35
CA ASP A 758 -25.06 -9.71 -49.09
C ASP A 758 -24.56 -8.25 -49.01
N GLY A 759 -24.04 -7.72 -50.11
CA GLY A 759 -23.62 -6.34 -50.29
C GLY A 759 -24.70 -5.45 -50.93
N PHE A 760 -25.03 -4.35 -50.28
CA PHE A 760 -26.02 -3.36 -50.75
C PHE A 760 -25.33 -2.02 -50.99
N GLY A 761 -25.54 -1.40 -52.15
CA GLY A 761 -24.96 -0.08 -52.43
C GLY A 761 -24.92 0.26 -53.92
N SER A 762 -24.49 1.46 -54.27
CA SER A 762 -24.31 1.88 -55.67
C SER A 762 -22.89 2.31 -55.96
N ASN A 763 -22.37 2.01 -57.16
CA ASN A 763 -20.96 2.19 -57.54
C ASN A 763 -20.00 1.43 -56.59
N LEU A 764 -20.42 0.24 -56.17
CA LEU A 764 -19.67 -0.62 -55.24
C LEU A 764 -18.65 -1.46 -56.00
N TRP A 765 -17.41 -1.51 -55.51
CA TRP A 765 -16.42 -2.49 -55.98
C TRP A 765 -16.42 -3.71 -55.06
N VAL A 766 -16.65 -4.91 -55.59
CA VAL A 766 -16.65 -6.16 -54.82
C VAL A 766 -15.54 -7.09 -55.33
N ASN A 767 -14.73 -7.64 -54.42
CA ASN A 767 -13.76 -8.69 -54.72
C ASN A 767 -14.08 -9.93 -53.89
N ALA A 768 -14.62 -10.96 -54.54
CA ALA A 768 -14.84 -12.25 -53.89
C ALA A 768 -13.56 -13.10 -53.95
N GLY A 769 -13.34 -13.93 -52.92
CA GLY A 769 -12.28 -14.93 -52.85
C GLY A 769 -12.61 -16.15 -53.71
N THR A 770 -12.45 -17.35 -53.15
CA THR A 770 -12.78 -18.62 -53.80
C THR A 770 -13.95 -19.36 -53.14
N ASN A 771 -14.86 -19.88 -53.97
CA ASN A 771 -16.05 -20.65 -53.59
C ASN A 771 -17.07 -19.84 -52.78
N ASP A 772 -17.27 -18.58 -53.16
CA ASP A 772 -18.11 -17.65 -52.40
C ASP A 772 -19.54 -17.58 -52.94
N THR A 773 -20.47 -17.17 -52.07
CA THR A 773 -21.83 -16.80 -52.48
C THR A 773 -22.09 -15.34 -52.15
N LEU A 774 -22.21 -14.52 -53.19
CA LEU A 774 -22.29 -13.07 -53.10
C LEU A 774 -23.68 -12.59 -53.55
N GLY A 775 -24.43 -11.91 -52.69
CA GLY A 775 -25.58 -11.10 -53.09
C GLY A 775 -25.16 -9.65 -53.32
N VAL A 776 -25.39 -9.09 -54.50
CA VAL A 776 -25.18 -7.66 -54.78
C VAL A 776 -26.50 -6.99 -55.15
N GLN A 777 -26.83 -5.92 -54.43
CA GLN A 777 -28.04 -5.14 -54.69
C GLN A 777 -27.74 -3.65 -54.83
N GLY A 778 -28.11 -3.09 -55.98
CA GLY A 778 -28.01 -1.65 -56.27
C GLY A 778 -27.72 -1.39 -57.73
N SER A 779 -26.86 -0.41 -58.06
CA SER A 779 -26.53 -0.05 -59.44
C SER A 779 -25.08 0.37 -59.62
N GLY A 780 -24.49 0.07 -60.77
CA GLY A 780 -23.09 0.37 -61.10
C GLY A 780 -22.09 -0.47 -60.30
N ILE A 781 -22.49 -1.66 -59.86
CA ILE A 781 -21.66 -2.55 -59.06
C ILE A 781 -20.64 -3.23 -59.98
N THR A 782 -19.37 -3.27 -59.58
CA THR A 782 -18.33 -4.08 -60.23
C THR A 782 -17.93 -5.21 -59.31
N ALA A 783 -18.28 -6.45 -59.62
CA ALA A 783 -17.96 -7.62 -58.81
C ALA A 783 -16.97 -8.55 -59.51
N ASN A 784 -15.84 -8.84 -58.86
CA ASN A 784 -14.84 -9.80 -59.33
C ASN A 784 -14.98 -11.12 -58.55
N ALA A 785 -15.53 -12.14 -59.19
CA ALA A 785 -15.65 -13.50 -58.69
C ALA A 785 -14.44 -14.34 -59.11
N ASN A 786 -13.51 -14.57 -58.17
CA ASN A 786 -12.19 -15.15 -58.47
C ASN A 786 -12.14 -16.69 -58.41
N GLY A 787 -13.13 -17.34 -57.80
CA GLY A 787 -13.25 -18.80 -57.71
C GLY A 787 -13.96 -19.44 -58.90
N ASN A 788 -13.77 -20.76 -59.05
CA ASN A 788 -14.38 -21.56 -60.14
C ASN A 788 -15.85 -21.92 -59.88
N THR A 789 -16.34 -21.78 -58.64
CA THR A 789 -17.69 -22.17 -58.23
C THR A 789 -18.44 -21.03 -57.54
N ASP A 790 -17.98 -19.80 -57.70
CA ASP A 790 -18.61 -18.64 -57.09
C ASP A 790 -20.03 -18.48 -57.62
N THR A 791 -20.94 -18.09 -56.74
CA THR A 791 -22.34 -17.81 -57.08
C THR A 791 -22.65 -16.37 -56.77
N VAL A 792 -23.09 -15.59 -57.76
CA VAL A 792 -23.45 -14.18 -57.59
C VAL A 792 -24.95 -14.00 -57.83
N TRP A 793 -25.65 -13.36 -56.89
CA TRP A 793 -27.02 -12.89 -57.05
C TRP A 793 -27.03 -11.39 -57.30
N ALA A 794 -27.56 -10.94 -58.44
CA ALA A 794 -27.63 -9.53 -58.78
C ALA A 794 -29.07 -9.02 -58.84
N SER A 795 -29.31 -7.81 -58.32
CA SER A 795 -30.63 -7.17 -58.32
C SER A 795 -30.55 -5.64 -58.12
N GLY A 796 -31.66 -4.94 -58.37
CA GLY A 796 -31.86 -3.55 -57.90
C GLY A 796 -31.40 -2.43 -58.84
N ASN A 797 -30.90 -2.77 -60.03
CA ASN A 797 -30.37 -1.80 -61.00
C ASN A 797 -31.42 -1.28 -62.02
N GLY A 798 -32.70 -1.67 -61.91
CA GLY A 798 -33.83 -1.47 -62.84
C GLY A 798 -33.97 -0.10 -63.56
N GLN A 799 -33.04 0.19 -64.48
CA GLN A 799 -32.91 1.39 -65.28
C GLN A 799 -32.66 0.99 -66.76
N ALA A 800 -32.66 1.98 -67.67
CA ALA A 800 -32.35 1.75 -69.08
C ALA A 800 -30.85 1.54 -69.32
N PHE A 801 -30.50 0.65 -70.27
CA PHE A 801 -29.12 0.33 -70.72
C PHE A 801 -28.14 1.50 -70.64
N SER A 802 -27.09 1.37 -69.81
CA SER A 802 -26.06 2.39 -69.59
C SER A 802 -24.81 1.81 -68.92
N PHE A 803 -23.69 1.79 -69.66
CA PHE A 803 -22.37 1.37 -69.18
C PHE A 803 -21.87 2.02 -67.86
N ALA A 804 -22.50 3.11 -67.40
CA ALA A 804 -22.14 3.79 -66.17
C ALA A 804 -22.95 3.33 -64.94
N THR A 805 -24.01 2.56 -65.13
CA THR A 805 -25.00 2.19 -64.10
C THR A 805 -25.37 0.71 -64.11
N ASP A 806 -24.99 -0.01 -65.16
CA ASP A 806 -25.18 -1.46 -65.25
C ASP A 806 -24.18 -2.16 -64.31
N ASP A 807 -24.58 -3.29 -63.75
CA ASP A 807 -23.68 -4.07 -62.88
C ASP A 807 -22.76 -4.91 -63.75
N SER A 808 -21.46 -4.87 -63.50
CA SER A 808 -20.43 -5.64 -64.21
C SER A 808 -19.91 -6.76 -63.31
N ILE A 809 -20.06 -8.01 -63.73
CA ILE A 809 -19.65 -9.19 -62.96
C ILE A 809 -18.58 -9.96 -63.75
N TYR A 810 -17.39 -10.09 -63.18
CA TYR A 810 -16.25 -10.78 -63.80
C TYR A 810 -15.98 -12.10 -63.09
N PHE A 811 -16.25 -13.20 -63.76
CA PHE A 811 -15.84 -14.55 -63.35
C PHE A 811 -14.46 -14.85 -63.92
N HIS A 812 -13.44 -14.88 -63.05
CA HIS A 812 -12.05 -15.13 -63.44
C HIS A 812 -11.69 -16.63 -63.43
N GLY A 813 -12.50 -17.47 -62.77
CA GLY A 813 -12.38 -18.92 -62.78
C GLY A 813 -12.87 -19.59 -64.07
N THR A 814 -12.75 -20.92 -64.14
CA THR A 814 -13.39 -21.77 -65.16
C THR A 814 -14.73 -22.28 -64.63
N GLY A 815 -15.75 -21.42 -64.61
CA GLY A 815 -17.07 -21.71 -64.05
C GLY A 815 -17.64 -20.55 -63.25
N GLY A 816 -18.77 -20.80 -62.58
CA GLY A 816 -19.50 -19.83 -61.75
C GLY A 816 -20.99 -19.82 -62.08
N THR A 817 -21.80 -19.28 -61.17
CA THR A 817 -23.24 -19.09 -61.38
C THR A 817 -23.61 -17.63 -61.16
N LEU A 818 -24.36 -17.05 -62.09
CA LEU A 818 -25.02 -15.75 -61.94
C LEU A 818 -26.54 -15.95 -61.87
N ASN A 819 -27.18 -15.41 -60.85
CA ASN A 819 -28.62 -15.40 -60.70
C ASN A 819 -29.12 -13.95 -60.68
N GLU A 820 -29.91 -13.58 -61.67
CA GLU A 820 -30.50 -12.24 -61.79
C GLU A 820 -31.97 -12.26 -61.37
N SER A 821 -32.39 -11.21 -60.67
CA SER A 821 -33.80 -10.98 -60.35
C SER A 821 -34.51 -10.26 -61.50
N ASP A 822 -35.85 -10.34 -61.57
CA ASP A 822 -36.64 -9.63 -62.58
C ASP A 822 -36.27 -8.14 -62.70
N SER A 823 -36.25 -7.64 -63.94
CA SER A 823 -35.95 -6.24 -64.29
C SER A 823 -34.53 -5.79 -63.93
N SER A 824 -33.55 -6.69 -64.11
CA SER A 824 -32.14 -6.42 -63.88
C SER A 824 -31.36 -6.18 -65.17
N HIS A 825 -30.23 -5.48 -65.07
CA HIS A 825 -29.28 -5.30 -66.16
C HIS A 825 -27.83 -5.57 -65.73
N VAL A 826 -27.26 -6.65 -66.25
CA VAL A 826 -25.94 -7.13 -65.83
C VAL A 826 -25.07 -7.48 -67.02
N ASP A 827 -23.81 -7.06 -66.97
CA ASP A 827 -22.75 -7.49 -67.88
C ASP A 827 -21.87 -8.55 -67.19
N ALA A 828 -22.03 -9.81 -67.57
CA ALA A 828 -21.25 -10.94 -67.06
C ALA A 828 -20.13 -11.33 -68.04
N SER A 829 -18.90 -11.40 -67.54
CA SER A 829 -17.73 -11.85 -68.29
C SER A 829 -17.10 -13.09 -67.66
N GLY A 830 -16.79 -14.12 -68.43
CA GLY A 830 -16.13 -15.34 -67.93
C GLY A 830 -16.28 -16.56 -68.84
N ASN A 831 -15.59 -17.66 -68.51
CA ASN A 831 -15.69 -18.91 -69.29
C ASN A 831 -16.41 -19.99 -68.49
N GLY A 832 -17.39 -20.67 -69.11
CA GLY A 832 -18.14 -21.75 -68.46
C GLY A 832 -19.18 -21.27 -67.44
N VAL A 833 -19.60 -20.00 -67.51
CA VAL A 833 -20.54 -19.39 -66.55
C VAL A 833 -21.96 -19.90 -66.79
N TRP A 834 -22.66 -20.25 -65.72
CA TRP A 834 -24.09 -20.52 -65.76
C TRP A 834 -24.87 -19.28 -65.35
N VAL A 835 -25.82 -18.83 -66.16
CA VAL A 835 -26.65 -17.65 -65.85
C VAL A 835 -28.12 -18.05 -65.75
N ASN A 836 -28.83 -17.57 -64.72
CA ASN A 836 -30.28 -17.68 -64.60
C ASN A 836 -30.86 -16.27 -64.51
N ALA A 837 -31.75 -15.91 -65.44
CA ALA A 837 -32.44 -14.62 -65.41
C ALA A 837 -33.94 -14.78 -65.12
N GLY A 838 -34.50 -13.74 -64.51
CA GLY A 838 -35.93 -13.53 -64.29
C GLY A 838 -36.62 -13.05 -65.57
N SER A 839 -37.57 -12.11 -65.46
CA SER A 839 -38.26 -11.48 -66.60
C SER A 839 -37.92 -10.00 -66.77
N ASN A 840 -37.85 -9.56 -68.03
CA ASN A 840 -37.51 -8.20 -68.48
C ASN A 840 -36.05 -7.82 -68.17
N ASP A 841 -35.16 -8.80 -68.26
CA ASP A 841 -33.75 -8.61 -67.94
C ASP A 841 -32.93 -8.23 -69.18
N THR A 842 -31.83 -7.52 -68.99
CA THR A 842 -30.84 -7.24 -70.04
C THR A 842 -29.48 -7.80 -69.64
N LEU A 843 -28.99 -8.79 -70.39
CA LEU A 843 -27.77 -9.52 -70.07
C LEU A 843 -26.70 -9.24 -71.13
N GLY A 844 -25.54 -8.75 -70.73
CA GLY A 844 -24.32 -8.77 -71.54
C GLY A 844 -23.48 -9.99 -71.17
N LEU A 845 -23.24 -10.90 -72.10
CA LEU A 845 -22.49 -12.13 -71.89
C LEU A 845 -21.22 -12.09 -72.74
N HIS A 846 -20.07 -12.11 -72.07
CA HIS A 846 -18.76 -12.04 -72.71
C HIS A 846 -17.89 -13.24 -72.31
N GLY A 847 -17.55 -14.11 -73.26
CA GLY A 847 -16.66 -15.23 -72.98
C GLY A 847 -16.91 -16.44 -73.87
N SER A 848 -16.76 -17.63 -73.30
CA SER A 848 -17.02 -18.90 -73.99
C SER A 848 -17.64 -19.94 -73.07
N ALA A 849 -18.36 -20.90 -73.63
CA ALA A 849 -19.09 -21.94 -72.91
C ALA A 849 -20.12 -21.41 -71.89
N ILE A 850 -20.68 -20.22 -72.12
CA ILE A 850 -21.68 -19.63 -71.22
C ILE A 850 -23.02 -20.33 -71.45
N THR A 851 -23.67 -20.78 -70.39
CA THR A 851 -25.05 -21.30 -70.45
C THR A 851 -25.99 -20.36 -69.76
N ALA A 852 -26.84 -19.64 -70.51
CA ALA A 852 -27.78 -18.67 -69.96
C ALA A 852 -29.23 -19.15 -70.08
N ASN A 853 -29.91 -19.31 -68.95
CA ASN A 853 -31.33 -19.61 -68.88
C ASN A 853 -32.14 -18.32 -68.60
N ALA A 854 -32.36 -17.53 -69.65
CA ALA A 854 -33.18 -16.32 -69.65
C ALA A 854 -34.62 -16.65 -70.08
N SER A 855 -35.28 -17.49 -69.28
CA SER A 855 -36.58 -18.07 -69.63
C SER A 855 -37.79 -17.17 -69.29
N GLY A 856 -37.56 -15.98 -68.74
CA GLY A 856 -38.60 -15.00 -68.50
C GLY A 856 -39.11 -14.34 -69.78
N SER A 857 -40.10 -13.47 -69.62
CA SER A 857 -40.65 -12.73 -70.77
C SER A 857 -39.86 -11.45 -71.02
N ASN A 858 -39.67 -11.10 -72.30
CA ASN A 858 -38.99 -9.88 -72.77
C ASN A 858 -37.51 -9.73 -72.38
N ASP A 859 -36.78 -10.82 -72.16
CA ASP A 859 -35.35 -10.75 -71.85
C ASP A 859 -34.55 -10.39 -73.11
N THR A 860 -33.53 -9.53 -72.95
CA THR A 860 -32.61 -9.13 -74.02
C THR A 860 -31.20 -9.60 -73.68
N VAL A 861 -30.62 -10.48 -74.49
CA VAL A 861 -29.27 -11.02 -74.26
C VAL A 861 -28.33 -10.56 -75.36
N TRP A 862 -27.20 -9.98 -75.00
CA TRP A 862 -26.07 -9.74 -75.86
C TRP A 862 -25.03 -10.82 -75.60
N ALA A 863 -24.60 -11.58 -76.61
CA ALA A 863 -23.67 -12.70 -76.40
C ALA A 863 -22.55 -12.75 -77.44
N GLY A 864 -21.37 -13.23 -77.02
CA GLY A 864 -20.24 -13.50 -77.90
C GLY A 864 -18.89 -13.62 -77.20
N GLY A 865 -17.82 -13.74 -78.00
CA GLY A 865 -16.43 -13.82 -77.51
C GLY A 865 -15.76 -15.21 -77.61
N ASN A 866 -16.45 -16.19 -78.19
CA ASN A 866 -16.04 -17.60 -78.27
C ASN A 866 -15.39 -18.03 -79.62
N GLY A 867 -15.28 -17.11 -80.58
CA GLY A 867 -14.60 -17.35 -81.86
C GLY A 867 -15.43 -18.18 -82.87
N GLN A 868 -14.90 -18.35 -84.09
CA GLN A 868 -15.67 -18.83 -85.26
C GLN A 868 -15.83 -20.36 -85.39
N ALA A 869 -15.25 -21.20 -84.52
CA ALA A 869 -15.17 -22.65 -84.76
C ALA A 869 -16.20 -23.45 -83.92
N PHE A 870 -17.14 -24.12 -84.60
CA PHE A 870 -18.15 -25.02 -84.02
C PHE A 870 -17.59 -26.00 -82.98
N SER A 871 -18.10 -25.96 -81.74
CA SER A 871 -17.72 -26.86 -80.67
C SER A 871 -18.72 -26.84 -79.51
N PHE A 872 -19.49 -27.93 -79.35
CA PHE A 872 -20.43 -28.13 -78.23
C PHE A 872 -19.87 -27.91 -76.81
N THR A 873 -18.55 -27.80 -76.64
CA THR A 873 -17.89 -27.56 -75.34
C THR A 873 -17.48 -26.11 -75.11
N THR A 874 -17.51 -25.25 -76.14
CA THR A 874 -17.09 -23.84 -76.05
C THR A 874 -18.13 -22.86 -76.57
N ASP A 875 -19.18 -23.35 -77.22
CA ASP A 875 -20.29 -22.53 -77.72
C ASP A 875 -21.14 -22.01 -76.57
N ASP A 876 -21.68 -20.80 -76.72
CA ASP A 876 -22.59 -20.21 -75.74
C ASP A 876 -24.01 -20.72 -76.02
N SER A 877 -24.71 -21.17 -74.98
CA SER A 877 -26.05 -21.76 -75.05
C SER A 877 -27.05 -20.88 -74.31
N ILE A 878 -28.04 -20.31 -75.00
CA ILE A 878 -29.04 -19.41 -74.41
C ILE A 878 -30.44 -20.00 -74.54
N ASN A 879 -31.15 -20.17 -73.43
CA ASN A 879 -32.55 -20.58 -73.42
C ASN A 879 -33.47 -19.38 -73.18
N LEU A 880 -34.26 -19.00 -74.19
CA LEU A 880 -35.29 -17.97 -74.16
C LEU A 880 -36.69 -18.60 -74.20
N GLY A 881 -37.10 -19.16 -73.06
CA GLY A 881 -38.37 -19.90 -72.95
C GLY A 881 -39.64 -19.03 -72.90
N GLY A 882 -39.54 -17.73 -72.56
CA GLY A 882 -40.67 -16.82 -72.44
C GLY A 882 -40.98 -16.06 -73.73
N SER A 883 -42.11 -15.33 -73.76
CA SER A 883 -42.52 -14.59 -74.96
C SER A 883 -41.71 -13.30 -75.11
N GLY A 884 -41.22 -13.02 -76.33
CA GLY A 884 -40.64 -11.72 -76.70
C GLY A 884 -39.14 -11.54 -76.40
N GLY A 885 -38.39 -12.63 -76.22
CA GLY A 885 -36.94 -12.57 -76.00
C GLY A 885 -36.16 -12.08 -77.24
N VAL A 886 -35.07 -11.34 -77.01
CA VAL A 886 -34.18 -10.81 -78.04
C VAL A 886 -32.74 -11.27 -77.81
N VAL A 887 -32.04 -11.73 -78.85
CA VAL A 887 -30.59 -11.99 -78.80
C VAL A 887 -29.87 -11.06 -79.77
N ASN A 888 -28.77 -10.46 -79.34
CA ASN A 888 -27.86 -9.69 -80.18
C ASN A 888 -26.46 -10.31 -80.11
N GLU A 889 -25.87 -10.63 -81.24
CA GLU A 889 -24.55 -11.25 -81.30
C GLU A 889 -23.46 -10.25 -81.66
N PHE A 890 -22.30 -10.41 -81.02
CA PHE A 890 -21.09 -9.72 -81.41
C PHE A 890 -20.42 -10.42 -82.60
N ASP A 891 -19.80 -9.67 -83.51
CA ASP A 891 -19.07 -10.21 -84.67
C ASP A 891 -18.04 -11.30 -84.27
N ASN A 892 -17.96 -12.36 -85.08
CA ASN A 892 -17.08 -13.53 -84.92
C ASN A 892 -17.44 -14.45 -83.73
N SER A 893 -18.72 -14.60 -83.44
CA SER A 893 -19.22 -15.42 -82.33
C SER A 893 -19.93 -16.69 -82.80
N HIS A 894 -20.16 -17.60 -81.86
CA HIS A 894 -21.03 -18.75 -82.05
C HIS A 894 -22.05 -18.90 -80.92
N VAL A 895 -23.33 -18.76 -81.21
CA VAL A 895 -24.37 -18.85 -80.18
C VAL A 895 -25.46 -19.85 -80.59
N ASP A 896 -25.81 -20.75 -79.69
CA ASP A 896 -26.93 -21.67 -79.84
C ASP A 896 -28.07 -21.23 -78.91
N ILE A 897 -29.28 -21.13 -79.45
CA ILE A 897 -30.44 -20.69 -78.69
C ILE A 897 -31.62 -21.65 -78.80
N SER A 898 -32.41 -21.73 -77.74
CA SER A 898 -33.67 -22.46 -77.71
C SER A 898 -34.81 -21.59 -77.20
N GLY A 899 -35.99 -21.65 -77.82
CA GLY A 899 -37.12 -20.78 -77.45
C GLY A 899 -38.29 -20.87 -78.40
N ASN A 900 -39.28 -19.97 -78.29
CA ASN A 900 -40.29 -19.78 -79.34
C ASN A 900 -40.62 -18.30 -79.48
N GLY A 901 -40.77 -17.81 -80.71
CA GLY A 901 -41.17 -16.43 -80.98
C GLY A 901 -40.09 -15.40 -80.62
N LEU A 902 -38.83 -15.80 -80.68
CA LEU A 902 -37.68 -14.95 -80.38
C LEU A 902 -37.26 -14.09 -81.58
N THR A 903 -36.50 -13.03 -81.33
CA THR A 903 -35.82 -12.24 -82.38
C THR A 903 -34.31 -12.28 -82.15
N ALA A 904 -33.52 -12.69 -83.15
CA ALA A 904 -32.07 -12.68 -83.09
C ALA A 904 -31.47 -11.70 -84.11
N ASN A 905 -30.50 -10.91 -83.71
CA ASN A 905 -29.73 -10.01 -84.56
C ASN A 905 -28.27 -10.50 -84.61
N VAL A 906 -27.85 -10.99 -85.77
CA VAL A 906 -26.53 -11.59 -85.98
C VAL A 906 -25.64 -10.61 -86.73
N GLY A 907 -24.38 -10.49 -86.28
CA GLY A 907 -23.34 -9.58 -86.77
C GLY A 907 -22.66 -10.11 -88.04
N ASN A 908 -21.34 -9.90 -88.17
CA ASN A 908 -20.53 -10.43 -89.28
C ASN A 908 -19.71 -11.69 -88.90
N ASN A 909 -19.71 -12.67 -89.80
CA ASN A 909 -18.93 -13.92 -89.72
C ASN A 909 -19.29 -14.77 -88.50
N ASP A 910 -20.57 -14.87 -88.21
CA ASP A 910 -21.09 -15.56 -87.04
C ASP A 910 -21.65 -16.95 -87.38
N THR A 911 -21.67 -17.84 -86.39
CA THR A 911 -22.42 -19.10 -86.45
C THR A 911 -23.54 -19.06 -85.43
N PHE A 912 -24.79 -19.08 -85.89
CA PHE A 912 -25.95 -18.94 -85.02
C PHE A 912 -26.88 -20.14 -85.16
N GLY A 913 -27.30 -20.74 -84.06
CA GLY A 913 -28.31 -21.80 -84.04
C GLY A 913 -29.55 -21.35 -83.29
N ALA A 914 -30.75 -21.56 -83.85
CA ALA A 914 -32.00 -21.42 -83.11
C ALA A 914 -32.87 -22.67 -83.25
N HIS A 915 -33.35 -23.17 -82.11
CA HIS A 915 -34.25 -24.31 -82.02
C HIS A 915 -35.57 -23.94 -81.33
N GLY A 916 -36.67 -23.95 -82.08
CA GLY A 916 -37.91 -23.35 -81.62
C GLY A 916 -39.02 -23.29 -82.67
N SER A 917 -39.96 -22.35 -82.49
CA SER A 917 -41.00 -22.05 -83.47
C SER A 917 -41.38 -20.58 -83.46
N SER A 918 -41.67 -20.03 -84.65
CA SER A 918 -41.96 -18.59 -84.88
C SER A 918 -40.75 -17.69 -84.67
N ASP A 919 -39.55 -18.23 -84.78
CA ASP A 919 -38.32 -17.48 -84.48
C ASP A 919 -37.94 -16.59 -85.67
N VAL A 920 -37.40 -15.40 -85.40
CA VAL A 920 -37.00 -14.44 -86.43
C VAL A 920 -35.52 -14.11 -86.30
N VAL A 921 -34.73 -14.41 -87.33
CA VAL A 921 -33.30 -14.16 -87.37
C VAL A 921 -32.97 -13.09 -88.39
N HIS A 922 -32.31 -12.02 -87.96
CA HIS A 922 -31.77 -10.97 -88.81
C HIS A 922 -30.25 -11.12 -88.89
N ALA A 923 -29.77 -11.85 -89.90
CA ALA A 923 -28.36 -11.98 -90.23
C ALA A 923 -27.90 -10.76 -91.04
N ASN A 924 -27.53 -9.70 -90.32
CA ASN A 924 -27.30 -8.38 -90.90
C ASN A 924 -25.89 -8.22 -91.48
N GLY A 925 -24.93 -9.03 -91.05
CA GLY A 925 -23.55 -9.00 -91.55
C GLY A 925 -23.30 -9.93 -92.75
N ASN A 926 -22.02 -10.14 -93.07
CA ASN A 926 -21.59 -10.98 -94.18
C ASN A 926 -21.04 -12.33 -93.70
N SER A 927 -21.22 -13.38 -94.52
CA SER A 927 -20.68 -14.73 -94.31
C SER A 927 -21.21 -15.47 -93.07
N ASP A 928 -22.43 -15.15 -92.63
CA ASP A 928 -23.03 -15.78 -91.45
C ASP A 928 -23.58 -17.18 -91.77
N THR A 929 -23.46 -18.10 -90.81
CA THR A 929 -24.03 -19.44 -90.88
C THR A 929 -25.14 -19.57 -89.86
N VAL A 930 -26.39 -19.75 -90.31
CA VAL A 930 -27.57 -19.87 -89.44
C VAL A 930 -28.09 -21.31 -89.48
N TRP A 931 -28.36 -21.90 -88.32
CA TRP A 931 -29.06 -23.18 -88.13
C TRP A 931 -30.46 -22.90 -87.58
N LEU A 932 -31.50 -23.47 -88.21
CA LEU A 932 -32.89 -23.38 -87.75
C LEU A 932 -33.53 -24.75 -87.62
N GLY A 933 -34.37 -24.95 -86.61
CA GLY A 933 -35.31 -26.07 -86.57
C GLY A 933 -36.17 -26.15 -85.31
N GLY A 934 -36.90 -27.26 -85.16
CA GLY A 934 -37.73 -27.52 -83.96
C GLY A 934 -39.23 -27.23 -84.10
N ASN A 935 -39.68 -26.59 -85.19
CA ASN A 935 -41.07 -26.21 -85.40
C ASN A 935 -41.96 -27.27 -86.08
N GLY A 936 -41.37 -28.29 -86.70
CA GLY A 936 -42.09 -29.39 -87.35
C GLY A 936 -42.34 -29.17 -88.85
N GLN A 937 -42.49 -30.27 -89.59
CA GLN A 937 -42.81 -30.25 -91.03
C GLN A 937 -44.26 -29.76 -91.25
N ASN A 938 -44.45 -28.71 -92.06
CA ASN A 938 -45.74 -28.02 -92.29
C ASN A 938 -46.30 -27.29 -91.05
N ALA A 939 -45.43 -26.75 -90.21
CA ALA A 939 -45.87 -25.91 -89.10
C ALA A 939 -46.70 -24.72 -89.61
N SER A 940 -47.76 -24.35 -88.88
CA SER A 940 -48.54 -23.12 -89.20
C SER A 940 -47.81 -21.84 -88.80
N ALA A 941 -46.76 -21.98 -87.98
CA ALA A 941 -45.86 -20.92 -87.60
C ALA A 941 -44.49 -21.25 -88.18
N HIS A 942 -43.99 -20.36 -89.06
CA HIS A 942 -42.70 -20.54 -89.71
C HIS A 942 -41.64 -19.81 -88.90
N ASP A 943 -40.45 -20.36 -88.88
CA ASP A 943 -39.27 -19.57 -88.50
C ASP A 943 -38.89 -18.73 -89.71
N ALA A 944 -38.30 -17.56 -89.49
CA ALA A 944 -37.90 -16.64 -90.54
C ALA A 944 -36.43 -16.26 -90.39
N VAL A 945 -35.71 -16.19 -91.51
CA VAL A 945 -34.35 -15.65 -91.54
C VAL A 945 -34.19 -14.62 -92.66
N TYR A 946 -33.59 -13.48 -92.32
CA TYR A 946 -33.31 -12.38 -93.23
C TYR A 946 -31.79 -12.19 -93.32
N PHE A 947 -31.21 -12.57 -94.46
CA PHE A 947 -29.81 -12.31 -94.78
C PHE A 947 -29.70 -10.97 -95.51
N ALA A 948 -29.15 -9.96 -94.83
CA ALA A 948 -28.93 -8.64 -95.42
C ALA A 948 -27.57 -8.52 -96.13
N GLY A 949 -26.54 -9.22 -95.65
CA GLY A 949 -25.21 -9.26 -96.29
C GLY A 949 -25.07 -10.33 -97.38
N SER A 950 -23.84 -10.53 -97.85
CA SER A 950 -23.51 -11.47 -98.92
C SER A 950 -22.96 -12.80 -98.37
N ALA A 951 -23.27 -13.90 -99.06
CA ALA A 951 -22.76 -15.26 -98.80
C ALA A 951 -23.22 -15.94 -97.49
N GLY A 952 -24.46 -15.71 -97.07
CA GLY A 952 -25.06 -16.41 -95.93
C GLY A 952 -25.33 -17.90 -96.20
N VAL A 953 -25.10 -18.73 -95.18
CA VAL A 953 -25.42 -20.17 -95.20
C VAL A 953 -26.59 -20.43 -94.24
N LEU A 954 -27.60 -21.14 -94.70
CA LEU A 954 -28.73 -21.59 -93.87
C LEU A 954 -28.69 -23.12 -93.78
N ASN A 955 -28.79 -23.69 -92.59
CA ASN A 955 -28.92 -25.12 -92.39
C ASN A 955 -30.23 -25.40 -91.64
N LEU A 956 -31.01 -26.35 -92.13
CA LEU A 956 -32.27 -26.76 -91.50
C LEU A 956 -32.05 -28.11 -90.81
N ALA A 957 -32.46 -28.22 -89.55
CA ALA A 957 -32.56 -29.50 -88.87
C ALA A 957 -33.78 -30.29 -89.39
N ASP A 958 -33.79 -31.61 -89.20
CA ASP A 958 -34.90 -32.46 -89.67
C ASP A 958 -36.28 -32.00 -89.16
N ASN A 959 -37.27 -31.97 -90.06
CA ASN A 959 -38.65 -31.56 -89.84
C ASN A 959 -38.79 -30.06 -89.51
N SER A 960 -38.17 -29.18 -90.29
CA SER A 960 -38.24 -27.72 -90.08
C SER A 960 -39.07 -27.02 -91.15
N THR A 961 -39.72 -25.91 -90.79
CA THR A 961 -40.48 -25.04 -91.71
C THR A 961 -39.96 -23.59 -91.65
N VAL A 962 -39.27 -23.12 -92.69
CA VAL A 962 -38.55 -21.84 -92.66
C VAL A 962 -38.89 -20.94 -93.85
N ASP A 963 -39.04 -19.64 -93.59
CA ASP A 963 -39.07 -18.56 -94.59
C ASP A 963 -37.74 -17.81 -94.59
N ALA A 964 -36.94 -17.98 -95.65
CA ALA A 964 -35.65 -17.34 -95.81
C ALA A 964 -35.69 -16.26 -96.90
N THR A 965 -35.20 -15.06 -96.60
CA THR A 965 -35.08 -13.94 -97.54
C THR A 965 -33.65 -13.43 -97.60
N GLY A 966 -33.07 -13.25 -98.79
CA GLY A 966 -31.69 -12.75 -98.94
C GLY A 966 -31.20 -12.72 -100.39
N ASN A 967 -29.91 -12.54 -100.63
CA ASN A 967 -29.31 -12.76 -101.96
C ASN A 967 -28.01 -13.56 -101.83
N ASN A 968 -27.82 -14.54 -102.73
CA ASN A 968 -26.71 -15.50 -102.69
C ASN A 968 -26.68 -16.33 -101.40
N VAL A 969 -27.85 -16.70 -100.89
CA VAL A 969 -27.98 -17.59 -99.73
C VAL A 969 -27.85 -19.05 -100.18
N TRP A 970 -27.09 -19.85 -99.43
CA TRP A 970 -26.99 -21.30 -99.65
C TRP A 970 -27.67 -22.07 -98.52
N ALA A 971 -28.76 -22.79 -98.83
CA ALA A 971 -29.53 -23.55 -97.85
C ALA A 971 -29.23 -25.07 -97.89
N ASN A 972 -28.89 -25.71 -96.77
CA ASN A 972 -28.77 -27.16 -96.65
C ASN A 972 -29.94 -27.71 -95.84
N LEU A 973 -30.64 -28.70 -96.38
CA LEU A 973 -31.83 -29.30 -95.76
C LEU A 973 -31.55 -30.73 -95.29
N GLY A 974 -32.10 -31.05 -94.13
CA GLY A 974 -32.18 -32.38 -93.54
C GLY A 974 -33.32 -33.19 -94.15
N ASN A 975 -34.01 -33.98 -93.34
CA ASN A 975 -35.19 -34.74 -93.76
C ASN A 975 -36.49 -34.00 -93.42
N ASN A 976 -37.47 -34.07 -94.31
CA ASN A 976 -38.83 -33.61 -94.11
C ASN A 976 -38.95 -32.09 -93.89
N ASP A 977 -38.15 -31.29 -94.56
CA ASP A 977 -38.15 -29.84 -94.36
C ASP A 977 -39.10 -29.10 -95.34
N THR A 978 -39.56 -27.92 -94.95
CA THR A 978 -40.29 -26.99 -95.82
C THR A 978 -39.56 -25.65 -95.82
N LEU A 979 -39.01 -25.24 -96.97
CA LEU A 979 -38.23 -24.00 -97.10
C LEU A 979 -38.86 -23.09 -98.16
N ASN A 980 -39.23 -21.88 -97.80
CA ASN A 980 -39.53 -20.82 -98.77
C ASN A 980 -38.30 -19.90 -98.87
N LEU A 981 -37.63 -19.88 -100.01
CA LEU A 981 -36.42 -19.09 -100.24
C LEU A 981 -36.69 -17.99 -101.27
N PHE A 982 -36.54 -16.74 -100.85
CA PHE A 982 -36.85 -15.55 -101.64
C PHE A 982 -35.58 -14.70 -101.84
N GLY A 983 -35.24 -14.43 -103.11
CA GLY A 983 -33.98 -13.76 -103.42
C GLY A 983 -33.38 -14.07 -104.79
N SER A 984 -32.23 -13.46 -105.06
CA SER A 984 -31.47 -13.67 -106.30
C SER A 984 -30.11 -14.31 -106.02
N GLY A 985 -29.73 -15.29 -106.85
CA GLY A 985 -28.46 -16.01 -106.70
C GLY A 985 -28.48 -17.12 -105.64
N ASP A 986 -29.64 -17.42 -105.06
CA ASP A 986 -29.75 -18.41 -103.99
C ASP A 986 -29.69 -19.86 -104.50
N GLY A 987 -29.16 -20.74 -103.67
CA GLY A 987 -29.02 -22.17 -103.94
C GLY A 987 -29.44 -23.01 -102.75
N PHE A 988 -29.68 -24.30 -102.98
CA PHE A 988 -29.97 -25.24 -101.90
C PHE A 988 -29.44 -26.64 -102.20
N SER A 989 -29.24 -27.42 -101.13
CA SER A 989 -28.95 -28.84 -101.14
C SER A 989 -29.98 -29.58 -100.28
N ALA A 990 -30.91 -30.27 -100.92
CA ALA A 990 -31.89 -31.15 -100.27
C ALA A 990 -31.41 -32.61 -100.38
N SER A 991 -30.51 -32.99 -99.49
CA SER A 991 -29.92 -34.33 -99.48
C SER A 991 -30.72 -35.36 -98.67
N GLY A 992 -31.66 -34.91 -97.82
CA GLY A 992 -32.58 -35.77 -97.10
C GLY A 992 -33.81 -36.15 -97.90
N SER A 993 -34.74 -36.86 -97.26
CA SER A 993 -36.00 -37.28 -97.88
C SER A 993 -37.18 -36.49 -97.37
N GLY A 994 -38.12 -36.16 -98.25
CA GLY A 994 -39.42 -35.57 -97.86
C GLY A 994 -39.49 -34.04 -97.91
N ASP A 995 -38.48 -33.38 -98.46
CA ASP A 995 -38.38 -31.91 -98.43
C ASP A 995 -39.31 -31.23 -99.45
N VAL A 996 -39.75 -30.01 -99.11
CA VAL A 996 -40.57 -29.15 -99.94
C VAL A 996 -39.94 -27.76 -100.00
N VAL A 997 -39.29 -27.44 -101.12
CA VAL A 997 -38.67 -26.12 -101.32
C VAL A 997 -39.50 -25.27 -102.26
N TRP A 998 -39.72 -24.00 -101.92
CA TRP A 998 -40.28 -22.99 -102.81
C TRP A 998 -39.22 -21.93 -103.07
N LEU A 999 -38.71 -21.91 -104.30
CA LEU A 999 -37.78 -20.87 -104.73
C LEU A 999 -38.56 -19.74 -105.41
N ASN A 1000 -38.56 -18.54 -104.83
CA ASN A 1000 -39.25 -17.36 -105.36
C ASN A 1000 -40.74 -17.63 -105.71
N GLY A 1001 -41.43 -18.38 -104.85
CA GLY A 1001 -42.84 -18.76 -105.02
C GLY A 1001 -43.09 -19.91 -106.01
N VAL A 1002 -42.04 -20.57 -106.52
CA VAL A 1002 -42.14 -21.76 -107.38
C VAL A 1002 -41.72 -23.00 -106.62
N ARG A 1003 -42.60 -24.00 -106.53
CA ARG A 1003 -42.31 -25.28 -105.87
C ARG A 1003 -41.26 -26.07 -106.65
N VAL A 1004 -40.16 -26.38 -106.01
CA VAL A 1004 -39.09 -27.28 -106.46
C VAL A 1004 -39.21 -28.58 -105.66
N ARG A 1005 -39.29 -29.72 -106.35
CA ARG A 1005 -39.38 -31.05 -105.75
C ARG A 1005 -38.05 -31.78 -105.89
#